data_AF-A0A418Y6B7-F1
#
_entry.id   AF-A0A418Y6B7-F1
#
_cell.length_a   1.000
_cell.length_b   1.000
_cell.length_c   1.000
_cell.angle_alpha   90.00
_cell.angle_beta   90.00
_cell.angle_gamma   90.00
#
_symmetry.space_group_name_H-M   'P 1'
#
loop_
_entity.id
_entity.type
_entity.pdbx_description
1 polymer ?
#
loop_
_entity_poly.entity_id
_entity_poly.type
_entity_poly.pdbx_seq_one_letter_code
_entity_poly.pdbx_strand_id
1 'polypeptide(L)'
;MKTAGQIGDGARALTGMLAQPLALLAVAIGLLVTGALYASIRTVEQQRMRTEFERRAATRVAAVREELNEAVAAVETVNRLFVAMAPVGREQFGAFTRPMLEDSPQLRLIAFQRVVAGSERAAFERARRAEFPGFGIGELAGASVVSAAPRASYRVVDYLEPMAGNESTFGLDAATRAEQDAAARRACETGRAAMTGQYGVVLGNSLQQGFMVIMPVYRAGVRRAGCAAVEGFTVAAVSSAALVAQTLANPRMQAAPDLEVSVYEGAGADPARRVLRVGPLATAQPSALARLAGGGSRHVGQSFEVAGRPWRVEVSEQPGPLPRHSLGSLLMLVGGTICTLLAAACAGAASRRTRSVYRLVKERTAALSQANRTQQLLRQAIEASYDSIIITSAEPPGYPIQYVNPAFEQMSGYRADEVIGRSCTMFWGEEKDEPGVRALGTLARARREGTAVVRTRRKDGGELWSEAHIAPFKDASGAVRHFVVAQYDVTEKRRYESELEYQATHDPLTGLANRDLLYRRLREATEAAGREGQAVWVLFIDVDRFKFVTDSLGHRAGDAFLQAIAQRLLSAARPEDTLARLGGDEFILVVPERGAAALDAGIPERILEAIARPVSVGSQELFLSACVGVARYPADSDDPATLIDFADLAMHRAKELGRNNYQLYRPEMIERAQWRLKMERDLRSALERDEFELHYQPQLDLSSGRVVGVEALLRWRHPELGLLTPRQFLVPAEDTGLIVPIGAWAMRRACAQVRRWQDEGHAGLRLALNLSLRELNQDDLAGQVGAVLADTGLAACHLELELNERMVMRDWERAVEVMNALRALGAGIAVDDFGAGHSSLAQLRRFPVNALKIDHSFVHALSGEGNDAAIPAAIISLAHSLGMRVIAEGVETDSQCEILARNMCDEIQGKLFSPALDEQAAGALLAAGRGLPAQLLRMHKRERTLLLVDDEPNILAALRRQLRGAGMRILTAPGGREGMALLETEHVDVILSDQRMPDMTGVEFLRAVKTSHPDTVRMVLSGFTELQSVTDAVNEGAIYKFLTKPWDDTQLRGHIQEAFAHKEMADENRRLDLQVRTANHGLAQVNRQLEEMLQQQKEQISRTGISLDIVREALQHVPLPILGLDEEQVVAFANVAAQRLLGQDGMALGGPVEWFMPALAEAAEGRSWSETLHGTRYEIAAHSMGKGTRARGRLIIFKPVPTGEAITEE
;
A
#
# COMPACT_ATOMS: atom_id res chain seq x y z
N MET A 1 68.81 -30.86 -63.80
CA MET A 1 67.74 -30.03 -63.20
C MET A 1 67.52 -30.47 -61.75
N LYS A 2 68.34 -29.92 -60.83
CA LYS A 2 68.31 -30.16 -59.38
C LYS A 2 68.42 -28.78 -58.71
N THR A 3 67.38 -27.96 -58.75
CA THR A 3 67.38 -26.65 -58.05
C THR A 3 66.00 -25.97 -57.93
N ALA A 4 64.87 -26.69 -58.06
CA ALA A 4 63.54 -26.08 -57.92
C ALA A 4 62.62 -26.78 -56.90
N GLY A 5 63.12 -27.81 -56.19
CA GLY A 5 62.31 -28.66 -55.31
C GLY A 5 62.41 -28.35 -53.81
N GLN A 6 63.16 -27.33 -53.38
CA GLN A 6 63.46 -27.13 -51.95
C GLN A 6 62.85 -25.88 -51.29
N ILE A 7 62.16 -25.00 -52.03
CA ILE A 7 61.60 -23.75 -51.46
C ILE A 7 60.09 -23.85 -51.20
N GLY A 8 59.37 -24.81 -51.80
CA GLY A 8 57.91 -24.95 -51.66
C GLY A 8 57.42 -25.73 -50.44
N ASP A 9 58.24 -26.62 -49.88
CA ASP A 9 57.84 -27.47 -48.74
C ASP A 9 58.12 -26.81 -47.38
N GLY A 10 59.08 -25.89 -47.28
CA GLY A 10 59.37 -25.17 -46.04
C GLY A 10 58.26 -24.19 -45.63
N ALA A 11 57.67 -23.46 -46.58
CA ALA A 11 56.60 -22.48 -46.29
C ALA A 11 55.24 -23.14 -45.95
N ARG A 12 55.02 -24.39 -46.37
CA ARG A 12 53.79 -25.15 -46.10
C ARG A 12 53.86 -25.95 -44.79
N ALA A 13 55.07 -26.28 -44.31
CA ALA A 13 55.26 -26.85 -42.97
C ALA A 13 55.07 -25.78 -41.87
N LEU A 14 55.54 -24.55 -42.09
CA LEU A 14 55.45 -23.46 -41.09
C LEU A 14 54.02 -22.95 -40.85
N THR A 15 53.16 -22.95 -41.86
CA THR A 15 51.76 -22.51 -41.73
C THR A 15 50.86 -23.52 -41.00
N GLY A 16 51.22 -24.81 -41.00
CA GLY A 16 50.58 -25.82 -40.16
C GLY A 16 51.05 -25.81 -38.70
N MET A 17 52.27 -25.35 -38.43
CA MET A 17 52.90 -25.38 -37.10
C MET A 17 52.49 -24.20 -36.21
N LEU A 18 52.05 -23.08 -36.79
CA LEU A 18 51.64 -21.86 -36.05
C LEU A 18 50.14 -21.81 -35.67
N ALA A 19 49.28 -22.67 -36.24
CA ALA A 19 47.84 -22.63 -35.98
C ALA A 19 47.44 -23.19 -34.60
N GLN A 20 48.19 -24.15 -34.06
CA GLN A 20 47.96 -24.71 -32.71
C GLN A 20 48.33 -23.76 -31.55
N PRO A 21 49.48 -23.05 -31.56
CA PRO A 21 49.82 -22.13 -30.47
C PRO A 21 48.88 -20.91 -30.40
N LEU A 22 48.35 -20.45 -31.53
CA LEU A 22 47.35 -19.36 -31.56
C LEU A 22 46.01 -19.75 -30.92
N ALA A 23 45.56 -21.00 -31.13
CA ALA A 23 44.36 -21.51 -30.48
C ALA A 23 44.55 -21.68 -28.95
N LEU A 24 45.73 -22.11 -28.52
CA LEU A 24 46.08 -22.22 -27.09
C LEU A 24 46.15 -20.85 -26.40
N LEU A 25 46.68 -19.82 -27.09
CA LEU A 25 46.74 -18.46 -26.58
C LEU A 25 45.32 -17.86 -26.41
N ALA A 26 44.42 -18.10 -27.35
CA ALA A 26 43.02 -17.65 -27.26
C ALA A 26 42.29 -18.28 -26.05
N VAL A 27 42.53 -19.56 -25.77
CA VAL A 27 41.99 -20.24 -24.59
C VAL A 27 42.54 -19.63 -23.30
N ALA A 28 43.85 -19.34 -23.23
CA ALA A 28 44.47 -18.73 -22.07
C ALA A 28 43.88 -17.34 -21.75
N ILE A 29 43.65 -16.51 -22.79
CA ILE A 29 43.03 -15.19 -22.64
C ILE A 29 41.57 -15.31 -22.18
N GLY A 30 40.79 -16.22 -22.76
CA GLY A 30 39.39 -16.45 -22.36
C GLY A 30 39.24 -16.91 -20.90
N LEU A 31 40.15 -17.76 -20.43
CA LEU A 31 40.18 -18.20 -19.03
C LEU A 31 40.56 -17.05 -18.06
N LEU A 32 41.49 -16.18 -18.44
CA LEU A 32 41.87 -15.00 -17.65
C LEU A 32 40.70 -14.02 -17.48
N VAL A 33 40.00 -13.71 -18.56
CA VAL A 33 38.81 -12.84 -18.53
C VAL A 33 37.71 -13.45 -17.67
N THR A 34 37.46 -14.75 -17.82
CA THR A 34 36.49 -15.49 -17.00
C THR A 34 36.83 -15.41 -15.51
N GLY A 35 38.12 -15.55 -15.14
CA GLY A 35 38.59 -15.43 -13.76
C GLY A 35 38.39 -14.03 -13.16
N ALA A 36 38.64 -12.98 -13.94
CA ALA A 36 38.45 -11.59 -13.49
C ALA A 36 36.96 -11.26 -13.26
N LEU A 37 36.07 -11.71 -14.17
CA LEU A 37 34.63 -11.54 -14.04
C LEU A 37 34.06 -12.31 -12.83
N TYR A 38 34.53 -13.54 -12.60
CA TYR A 38 34.20 -14.32 -11.40
C TYR A 38 34.54 -13.57 -10.11
N ALA A 39 35.75 -13.01 -10.01
CA ALA A 39 36.20 -12.28 -8.83
C ALA A 39 35.34 -11.03 -8.57
N SER A 40 35.04 -10.25 -9.62
CA SER A 40 34.21 -9.05 -9.51
C SER A 40 32.79 -9.38 -9.01
N ILE A 41 32.11 -10.35 -9.65
CA ILE A 41 30.76 -10.76 -9.26
C ILE A 41 30.73 -11.30 -7.82
N ARG A 42 31.74 -12.09 -7.44
CA ARG A 42 31.87 -12.64 -6.09
C ARG A 42 31.97 -11.55 -5.02
N THR A 43 32.69 -10.46 -5.28
CA THR A 43 32.79 -9.34 -4.31
C THR A 43 31.45 -8.65 -4.07
N VAL A 44 30.67 -8.43 -5.13
CA VAL A 44 29.33 -7.82 -5.04
C VAL A 44 28.36 -8.75 -4.31
N GLU A 45 28.38 -10.05 -4.61
CA GLU A 45 27.57 -11.06 -3.93
C GLU A 45 27.90 -11.10 -2.41
N GLN A 46 29.18 -11.04 -2.05
CA GLN A 46 29.60 -11.03 -0.64
C GLN A 46 29.16 -9.77 0.12
N GLN A 47 29.27 -8.60 -0.49
CA GLN A 47 28.80 -7.34 0.11
C GLN A 47 27.29 -7.38 0.34
N ARG A 48 26.53 -7.86 -0.65
CA ARG A 48 25.08 -7.98 -0.55
C ARG A 48 24.65 -8.91 0.59
N MET A 49 25.28 -10.08 0.71
CA MET A 49 24.99 -11.02 1.79
C MET A 49 25.33 -10.44 3.17
N ARG A 50 26.41 -9.68 3.30
CA ARG A 50 26.79 -9.06 4.57
C ARG A 50 25.77 -8.02 5.02
N THR A 51 25.38 -7.11 4.13
CA THR A 51 24.38 -6.08 4.45
C THR A 51 23.02 -6.69 4.79
N GLU A 52 22.65 -7.77 4.10
CA GLU A 52 21.42 -8.50 4.38
C GLU A 52 21.45 -9.19 5.75
N PHE A 53 22.56 -9.84 6.11
CA PHE A 53 22.78 -10.40 7.44
C PHE A 53 22.71 -9.32 8.54
N GLU A 54 23.42 -8.20 8.38
CA GLU A 54 23.43 -7.10 9.35
C GLU A 54 22.03 -6.50 9.54
N ARG A 55 21.27 -6.30 8.45
CA ARG A 55 19.89 -5.83 8.50
C ARG A 55 18.98 -6.82 9.24
N ARG A 56 19.07 -8.11 8.90
CA ARG A 56 18.28 -9.16 9.55
C ARG A 56 18.61 -9.23 11.05
N ALA A 57 19.88 -9.23 11.42
CA ALA A 57 20.32 -9.26 12.80
C ALA A 57 19.87 -8.04 13.61
N ALA A 58 19.97 -6.83 13.04
CA ALA A 58 19.50 -5.60 13.69
C ALA A 58 18.00 -5.66 14.03
N THR A 59 17.17 -6.24 13.14
CA THR A 59 15.74 -6.44 13.42
C THR A 59 15.49 -7.34 14.63
N ARG A 60 16.30 -8.39 14.84
CA ARG A 60 16.14 -9.31 15.98
C ARG A 60 16.62 -8.68 17.29
N VAL A 61 17.74 -7.95 17.25
CA VAL A 61 18.21 -7.18 18.41
C VAL A 61 17.15 -6.15 18.84
N ALA A 62 16.53 -5.46 17.88
CA ALA A 62 15.47 -4.50 18.14
C ALA A 62 14.25 -5.15 18.81
N ALA A 63 13.82 -6.33 18.33
CA ALA A 63 12.70 -7.07 18.94
C ALA A 63 12.95 -7.44 20.41
N VAL A 64 14.15 -7.98 20.72
CA VAL A 64 14.51 -8.30 22.12
C VAL A 64 14.54 -7.04 23.00
N ARG A 65 15.03 -5.92 22.48
CA ARG A 65 15.05 -4.64 23.21
C ARG A 65 13.63 -4.12 23.46
N GLU A 66 12.77 -4.19 22.45
CA GLU A 66 11.37 -3.76 22.53
C GLU A 66 10.62 -4.53 23.62
N GLU A 67 10.75 -5.86 23.65
CA GLU A 67 10.11 -6.72 24.66
C GLU A 67 10.57 -6.42 26.10
N LEU A 68 11.87 -6.11 26.30
CA LEU A 68 12.39 -5.70 27.60
C LEU A 68 11.91 -4.30 28.03
N ASN A 69 11.67 -3.39 27.07
CA ASN A 69 11.19 -2.03 27.34
C ASN A 69 9.70 -1.98 27.69
N GLU A 70 8.89 -2.95 27.25
CA GLU A 70 7.45 -2.99 27.60
C GLU A 70 7.22 -3.07 29.12
N ALA A 71 8.05 -3.81 29.85
CA ALA A 71 7.97 -3.88 31.31
C ALA A 71 8.31 -2.55 32.00
N VAL A 72 9.17 -1.73 31.38
CA VAL A 72 9.48 -0.37 31.85
C VAL A 72 8.31 0.56 31.58
N ALA A 73 7.77 0.53 30.36
CA ALA A 73 6.62 1.33 29.97
C ALA A 73 5.39 1.02 30.85
N ALA A 74 5.21 -0.24 31.25
CA ALA A 74 4.14 -0.64 32.15
C ALA A 74 4.25 0.08 33.52
N VAL A 75 5.40 0.02 34.20
CA VAL A 75 5.55 0.68 35.50
C VAL A 75 5.52 2.21 35.40
N GLU A 76 6.01 2.81 34.31
CA GLU A 76 5.96 4.26 34.07
C GLU A 76 4.53 4.75 33.86
N THR A 77 3.72 3.98 33.13
CA THR A 77 2.31 4.29 32.86
C THR A 77 1.49 4.17 34.14
N VAL A 78 1.73 3.14 34.95
CA VAL A 78 1.11 3.01 36.28
C VAL A 78 1.58 4.11 37.22
N ASN A 79 2.84 4.56 37.14
CA ASN A 79 3.32 5.66 37.98
C ASN A 79 2.64 7.00 37.62
N ARG A 80 2.35 7.25 36.33
CA ARG A 80 1.57 8.41 35.88
C ARG A 80 0.16 8.45 36.48
N LEU A 81 -0.47 7.29 36.70
CA LEU A 81 -1.75 7.19 37.41
C LEU A 81 -1.66 7.79 38.83
N PHE A 82 -0.61 7.44 39.58
CA PHE A 82 -0.37 7.98 40.92
C PHE A 82 -0.07 9.48 40.91
N VAL A 83 0.54 10.02 39.85
CA VAL A 83 0.78 11.46 39.72
C VAL A 83 -0.50 12.22 39.38
N ALA A 84 -1.36 11.66 38.52
CA ALA A 84 -2.56 12.34 38.05
C ALA A 84 -3.73 12.30 39.06
N MET A 85 -3.86 11.22 39.84
CA MET A 85 -5.05 10.95 40.66
C MET A 85 -4.75 10.65 42.14
N ALA A 86 -3.70 11.23 42.72
CA ALA A 86 -3.39 11.01 44.13
C ALA A 86 -4.52 11.51 45.08
N PRO A 87 -5.10 10.64 45.96
CA PRO A 87 -4.75 9.24 46.21
C PRO A 87 -5.46 8.23 45.30
N VAL A 88 -4.71 7.23 44.80
CA VAL A 88 -5.24 6.15 43.94
C VAL A 88 -5.79 5.00 44.79
N GLY A 89 -7.05 4.64 44.57
CA GLY A 89 -7.70 3.48 45.21
C GLY A 89 -7.36 2.14 44.55
N ARG A 90 -7.56 1.03 45.25
CA ARG A 90 -7.27 -0.33 44.74
C ARG A 90 -8.12 -0.70 43.53
N GLU A 91 -9.40 -0.36 43.52
CA GLU A 91 -10.29 -0.65 42.39
C GLU A 91 -9.85 0.11 41.13
N GLN A 92 -9.45 1.37 41.28
CA GLN A 92 -8.90 2.19 40.20
C GLN A 92 -7.56 1.64 39.70
N PHE A 93 -6.67 1.21 40.60
CA PHE A 93 -5.44 0.52 40.24
C PHE A 93 -5.72 -0.76 39.45
N GLY A 94 -6.71 -1.55 39.88
CA GLY A 94 -7.13 -2.78 39.22
C GLY A 94 -7.70 -2.55 37.82
N ALA A 95 -8.64 -1.61 37.70
CA ALA A 95 -9.25 -1.24 36.42
C ALA A 95 -8.21 -0.73 35.41
N PHE A 96 -7.17 -0.04 35.88
CA PHE A 96 -6.11 0.49 35.04
C PHE A 96 -5.08 -0.57 34.62
N THR A 97 -4.73 -1.51 35.51
CA THR A 97 -3.62 -2.45 35.29
C THR A 97 -4.01 -3.77 34.63
N ARG A 98 -5.25 -4.25 34.77
CA ARG A 98 -5.69 -5.51 34.17
C ARG A 98 -5.60 -5.53 32.63
N PRO A 99 -6.09 -4.51 31.89
CA PRO A 99 -5.94 -4.49 30.43
C PRO A 99 -4.46 -4.53 30.00
N MET A 100 -3.57 -3.88 30.77
CA MET A 100 -2.13 -3.88 30.50
C MET A 100 -1.50 -5.27 30.64
N LEU A 101 -2.03 -6.11 31.54
CA LEU A 101 -1.57 -7.49 31.74
C LEU A 101 -2.12 -8.42 30.66
N GLU A 102 -3.32 -8.15 30.14
CA GLU A 102 -3.90 -8.88 29.01
C GLU A 102 -3.16 -8.57 27.70
N ASP A 103 -2.79 -7.30 27.48
CA ASP A 103 -2.07 -6.83 26.30
C ASP A 103 -0.57 -7.19 26.29
N SER A 104 -0.01 -7.64 27.42
CA SER A 104 1.43 -7.92 27.57
C SER A 104 1.66 -9.28 28.25
N PRO A 105 1.59 -10.41 27.50
CA PRO A 105 1.66 -11.77 28.06
C PRO A 105 2.95 -12.10 28.82
N GLN A 106 4.05 -11.39 28.54
CA GLN A 106 5.31 -11.54 29.25
C GLN A 106 5.28 -10.93 30.67
N LEU A 107 4.34 -10.01 30.95
CA LEU A 107 4.10 -9.48 32.29
C LEU A 107 3.27 -10.49 33.08
N ARG A 108 3.78 -10.88 34.24
CA ARG A 108 3.13 -11.89 35.10
C ARG A 108 2.35 -11.28 36.25
N LEU A 109 2.76 -10.08 36.69
CA LEU A 109 2.01 -9.26 37.63
C LEU A 109 2.41 -7.80 37.51
N ILE A 110 1.50 -6.92 37.92
CA ILE A 110 1.77 -5.52 38.24
C ILE A 110 1.32 -5.29 39.69
N ALA A 111 2.18 -4.64 40.47
CA ALA A 111 1.96 -4.41 41.89
C ALA A 111 2.34 -2.99 42.30
N PHE A 112 1.71 -2.50 43.35
CA PHE A 112 2.12 -1.30 44.08
C PHE A 112 2.63 -1.70 45.46
N GLN A 113 3.90 -1.41 45.71
CA GLN A 113 4.57 -1.66 46.98
C GLN A 113 4.55 -0.38 47.83
N ARG A 114 3.69 -0.31 48.83
CA ARG A 114 3.57 0.85 49.72
C ARG A 114 4.69 0.85 50.76
N VAL A 115 5.29 2.01 50.99
CA VAL A 115 6.24 2.20 52.09
C VAL A 115 5.44 2.46 53.37
N VAL A 116 5.63 1.62 54.39
CA VAL A 116 4.94 1.71 55.69
C VAL A 116 5.98 1.87 56.79
N ALA A 117 5.88 2.92 57.60
CA ALA A 117 6.79 3.10 58.73
C ALA A 117 6.56 2.04 59.82
N GLY A 118 7.61 1.66 60.55
CA GLY A 118 7.54 0.67 61.62
C GLY A 118 6.48 1.00 62.68
N SER A 119 6.36 2.28 63.02
CA SER A 119 5.34 2.83 63.92
C SER A 119 3.91 2.74 63.39
N GLU A 120 3.73 2.67 62.07
CA GLU A 120 2.43 2.68 61.40
C GLU A 120 1.90 1.26 61.09
N ARG A 121 2.73 0.23 61.23
CA ARG A 121 2.40 -1.17 60.92
C ARG A 121 1.07 -1.62 61.51
N ALA A 122 0.85 -1.41 62.81
CA ALA A 122 -0.38 -1.85 63.48
C ALA A 122 -1.64 -1.11 63.01
N ALA A 123 -1.51 0.14 62.54
CA ALA A 123 -2.61 0.89 61.95
C ALA A 123 -2.91 0.40 60.53
N PHE A 124 -1.86 0.20 59.72
CA PHE A 124 -1.97 -0.30 58.35
C PHE A 124 -2.57 -1.71 58.29
N GLU A 125 -2.08 -2.64 59.12
CA GLU A 125 -2.64 -4.00 59.18
C GLU A 125 -4.11 -4.02 59.62
N ARG A 126 -4.51 -3.15 60.56
CA ARG A 126 -5.92 -3.03 60.97
C ARG A 126 -6.81 -2.52 59.84
N ALA A 127 -6.35 -1.50 59.10
CA ALA A 127 -7.07 -0.97 57.96
C ALA A 127 -7.26 -2.04 56.87
N ARG A 128 -6.21 -2.81 56.57
CA ARG A 128 -6.29 -3.87 55.55
C ARG A 128 -7.06 -5.10 56.00
N ARG A 129 -7.09 -5.44 57.30
CA ARG A 129 -7.94 -6.53 57.82
C ARG A 129 -9.44 -6.24 57.68
N ALA A 130 -9.84 -4.97 57.61
CA ALA A 130 -11.23 -4.61 57.36
C ALA A 130 -11.69 -4.99 55.94
N GLU A 131 -10.76 -4.96 54.97
CA GLU A 131 -11.02 -5.34 53.57
C GLU A 131 -10.66 -6.82 53.31
N PHE A 132 -9.60 -7.34 53.93
CA PHE A 132 -9.07 -8.70 53.75
C PHE A 132 -8.87 -9.38 55.11
N PRO A 133 -9.88 -10.15 55.59
CA PRO A 133 -9.77 -10.91 56.83
C PRO A 133 -8.54 -11.82 56.80
N GLY A 134 -7.62 -11.63 57.76
CA GLY A 134 -6.36 -12.40 57.82
C GLY A 134 -5.12 -11.69 57.26
N PHE A 135 -5.24 -10.45 56.76
CA PHE A 135 -4.07 -9.68 56.32
C PHE A 135 -3.05 -9.44 57.45
N GLY A 136 -1.77 -9.64 57.12
CA GLY A 136 -0.63 -9.29 57.95
C GLY A 136 0.61 -9.10 57.09
N ILE A 137 1.53 -8.23 57.52
CA ILE A 137 2.78 -8.01 56.77
C ILE A 137 3.68 -9.24 56.97
N GLY A 138 3.99 -9.91 55.86
CA GLY A 138 4.79 -11.14 55.84
C GLY A 138 6.17 -10.96 55.18
N GLU A 139 7.08 -11.89 55.43
CA GLU A 139 8.34 -12.04 54.70
C GLU A 139 8.51 -13.48 54.20
N LEU A 140 9.29 -13.65 53.14
CA LEU A 140 9.52 -14.96 52.53
C LEU A 140 10.63 -15.70 53.29
N ALA A 141 10.32 -16.83 53.91
CA ALA A 141 11.28 -17.74 54.52
C ALA A 141 11.32 -19.05 53.70
N GLY A 142 12.24 -19.13 52.73
CA GLY A 142 12.25 -20.21 51.75
C GLY A 142 11.07 -20.09 50.78
N ALA A 143 10.20 -21.11 50.72
CA ALA A 143 9.00 -21.11 49.88
C ALA A 143 7.71 -20.74 50.65
N SER A 144 7.81 -20.44 51.95
CA SER A 144 6.66 -20.14 52.82
C SER A 144 6.67 -18.69 53.28
N VAL A 145 5.48 -18.09 53.39
CA VAL A 145 5.29 -16.73 53.91
C VAL A 145 5.14 -16.80 55.42
N VAL A 146 6.03 -16.12 56.16
CA VAL A 146 5.98 -16.00 57.62
C VAL A 146 5.72 -14.55 58.02
N SER A 147 5.32 -14.27 59.27
CA SER A 147 5.13 -12.88 59.70
C SER A 147 6.47 -12.13 59.75
N ALA A 148 6.52 -10.93 59.18
CA ALA A 148 7.75 -10.15 59.10
C ALA A 148 8.24 -9.70 60.49
N ALA A 149 9.54 -9.82 60.76
CA ALA A 149 10.15 -9.27 61.96
C ALA A 149 10.01 -7.73 62.07
N PRO A 150 10.03 -7.14 63.28
CA PRO A 150 9.97 -5.68 63.46
C PRO A 150 11.11 -4.92 62.75
N ARG A 151 10.77 -3.94 61.90
CA ARG A 151 11.72 -3.08 61.14
C ARG A 151 11.31 -1.61 61.18
N ALA A 152 12.26 -0.72 60.87
CA ALA A 152 12.04 0.72 60.81
C ALA A 152 11.06 1.15 59.69
N SER A 153 11.06 0.42 58.57
CA SER A 153 10.15 0.61 57.45
C SER A 153 9.96 -0.70 56.70
N TYR A 154 8.78 -0.92 56.13
CA TYR A 154 8.44 -2.06 55.29
C TYR A 154 8.06 -1.57 53.89
N ARG A 155 8.33 -2.39 52.87
CA ARG A 155 7.88 -2.15 51.49
C ARG A 155 6.86 -3.22 51.13
N VAL A 156 5.62 -2.97 51.50
CA VAL A 156 4.55 -3.97 51.50
C VAL A 156 3.83 -3.97 50.16
N VAL A 157 3.66 -5.13 49.54
CA VAL A 157 2.79 -5.29 48.36
C VAL A 157 1.34 -5.01 48.76
N ASP A 158 0.84 -3.82 48.44
CA ASP A 158 -0.48 -3.30 48.87
C ASP A 158 -1.53 -3.42 47.76
N TYR A 159 -1.16 -3.20 46.49
CA TYR A 159 -2.01 -3.51 45.33
C TYR A 159 -1.32 -4.53 44.45
N LEU A 160 -2.08 -5.46 43.88
CA LEU A 160 -1.56 -6.57 43.11
C LEU A 160 -2.61 -7.05 42.09
N GLU A 161 -2.19 -7.13 40.83
CA GLU A 161 -2.99 -7.67 39.72
C GLU A 161 -2.13 -8.58 38.81
N PRO A 162 -2.66 -9.71 38.31
CA PRO A 162 -3.91 -10.30 38.77
C PRO A 162 -3.72 -10.85 40.19
N MET A 163 -4.75 -10.74 41.04
CA MET A 163 -4.73 -11.36 42.36
C MET A 163 -4.75 -12.90 42.25
N ALA A 164 -5.52 -13.42 41.29
CA ALA A 164 -5.63 -14.85 41.03
C ALA A 164 -4.26 -15.45 40.65
N GLY A 165 -3.80 -16.43 41.43
CA GLY A 165 -2.50 -17.09 41.29
C GLY A 165 -1.32 -16.34 41.92
N ASN A 166 -1.48 -15.08 42.34
CA ASN A 166 -0.42 -14.32 42.99
C ASN A 166 -0.74 -13.99 44.45
N GLU A 167 -1.68 -14.69 45.07
CA GLU A 167 -2.18 -14.41 46.42
C GLU A 167 -1.07 -14.45 47.47
N SER A 168 -0.10 -15.35 47.29
CA SER A 168 1.08 -15.48 48.16
C SER A 168 2.01 -14.25 48.12
N THR A 169 1.90 -13.39 47.11
CA THR A 169 2.70 -12.16 46.97
C THR A 169 2.05 -10.97 47.68
N PHE A 170 0.74 -11.02 47.93
CA PHE A 170 0.00 -9.96 48.59
C PHE A 170 0.39 -9.83 50.08
N GLY A 171 0.74 -8.62 50.53
CA GLY A 171 1.17 -8.38 51.91
C GLY A 171 2.64 -8.73 52.21
N LEU A 172 3.42 -9.19 51.22
CA LEU A 172 4.86 -9.43 51.40
C LEU A 172 5.66 -8.14 51.52
N ASP A 173 6.64 -8.14 52.44
CA ASP A 173 7.68 -7.12 52.52
C ASP A 173 8.78 -7.39 51.48
N ALA A 174 8.68 -6.65 50.38
CA ALA A 174 9.62 -6.68 49.27
C ALA A 174 11.03 -6.21 49.65
N ALA A 175 11.22 -5.54 50.79
CA ALA A 175 12.54 -5.10 51.26
C ALA A 175 13.43 -6.27 51.75
N THR A 176 12.84 -7.45 51.97
CA THR A 176 13.54 -8.66 52.44
C THR A 176 14.44 -9.28 51.37
N ARG A 177 14.22 -8.98 50.09
CA ARG A 177 14.98 -9.55 48.97
C ARG A 177 16.05 -8.58 48.49
N ALA A 178 17.31 -8.99 48.56
CA ALA A 178 18.46 -8.16 48.25
C ALA A 178 18.42 -7.59 46.83
N GLU A 179 17.95 -8.37 45.85
CA GLU A 179 17.86 -7.97 44.45
C GLU A 179 16.82 -6.86 44.24
N GLN A 180 15.64 -6.97 44.88
CA GLN A 180 14.61 -5.94 44.83
C GLN A 180 15.02 -4.68 45.58
N ASP A 181 15.65 -4.83 46.75
CA ASP A 181 16.09 -3.68 47.55
C ASP A 181 17.19 -2.89 46.84
N ALA A 182 18.16 -3.56 46.22
CA ALA A 182 19.19 -2.91 45.43
C ALA A 182 18.60 -2.14 44.23
N ALA A 183 17.60 -2.71 43.54
CA ALA A 183 16.93 -2.04 42.43
C ALA A 183 16.08 -0.85 42.91
N ALA A 184 15.34 -0.99 44.00
CA ALA A 184 14.53 0.09 44.58
C ALA A 184 15.40 1.29 44.99
N ARG A 185 16.57 1.06 45.62
CA ARG A 185 17.53 2.13 45.96
C ARG A 185 18.01 2.87 44.72
N ARG A 186 18.44 2.15 43.67
CA ARG A 186 18.83 2.78 42.39
C ARG A 186 17.69 3.57 41.76
N ALA A 187 16.46 3.04 41.82
CA ALA A 187 15.29 3.71 41.28
C ALA A 187 15.00 5.02 42.01
N CYS A 188 15.14 5.04 43.34
CA CYS A 188 15.03 6.25 44.14
C CYS A 188 16.13 7.26 43.86
N GLU A 189 17.40 6.83 43.79
CA GLU A 189 18.54 7.71 43.55
C GLU A 189 18.44 8.39 42.18
N THR A 190 18.04 7.65 41.16
CA THR A 190 17.92 8.15 39.78
C THR A 190 16.58 8.82 39.48
N GLY A 191 15.55 8.52 40.29
CA GLY A 191 14.16 8.88 40.04
C GLY A 191 13.62 8.35 38.70
N ARG A 192 14.12 7.20 38.26
CA ARG A 192 13.73 6.48 37.03
C ARG A 192 13.47 5.01 37.37
N ALA A 193 12.86 4.27 36.44
CA ALA A 193 12.68 2.83 36.61
C ALA A 193 14.05 2.11 36.68
N ALA A 194 14.17 1.13 37.57
CA ALA A 194 15.35 0.28 37.70
C ALA A 194 14.97 -1.20 37.70
N MET A 195 15.77 -2.01 37.03
CA MET A 195 15.56 -3.45 36.91
C MET A 195 16.40 -4.24 37.94
N THR A 196 15.85 -5.35 38.43
CA THR A 196 16.57 -6.33 39.26
C THR A 196 17.50 -7.20 38.40
N GLY A 197 18.25 -8.11 39.02
CA GLY A 197 18.81 -9.25 38.28
C GLY A 197 17.83 -10.34 38.05
N GLN A 198 18.27 -11.35 37.31
CA GLN A 198 17.57 -12.60 37.25
C GLN A 198 17.64 -13.26 38.63
N TYR A 199 16.48 -13.54 39.21
CA TYR A 199 16.32 -14.20 40.51
C TYR A 199 14.98 -14.95 40.53
N GLY A 200 14.79 -15.82 41.53
CA GLY A 200 13.54 -16.56 41.67
C GLY A 200 12.39 -15.66 42.11
N VAL A 201 11.47 -15.32 41.22
CA VAL A 201 10.24 -14.56 41.48
C VAL A 201 9.09 -15.51 41.81
N VAL A 202 8.29 -15.18 42.84
CA VAL A 202 7.10 -15.97 43.20
C VAL A 202 5.93 -15.52 42.29
N LEU A 203 5.48 -16.42 41.42
CA LEU A 203 4.41 -16.20 40.44
C LEU A 203 3.55 -17.46 40.36
N GLY A 204 2.22 -17.33 40.41
CA GLY A 204 1.35 -18.53 40.28
C GLY A 204 1.53 -19.55 41.42
N ASN A 205 1.93 -19.11 42.62
CA ASN A 205 2.38 -19.97 43.74
C ASN A 205 3.60 -20.86 43.43
N SER A 206 4.41 -20.50 42.44
CA SER A 206 5.65 -21.19 42.07
C SER A 206 6.84 -20.22 41.98
N LEU A 207 8.05 -20.69 42.31
CA LEU A 207 9.27 -19.90 42.16
C LEU A 207 9.80 -20.05 40.73
N GLN A 208 9.78 -18.97 39.93
CA GLN A 208 10.26 -18.95 38.55
C GLN A 208 11.43 -17.99 38.39
N GLN A 209 12.39 -18.29 37.50
CA GLN A 209 13.44 -17.34 37.17
C GLN A 209 12.88 -16.16 36.38
N GLY A 210 13.16 -14.95 36.83
CA GLY A 210 12.67 -13.73 36.23
C GLY A 210 13.34 -12.49 36.79
N PHE A 211 12.88 -11.33 36.35
CA PHE A 211 13.33 -10.04 36.86
C PHE A 211 12.13 -9.12 37.08
N MET A 212 12.33 -8.08 37.88
CA MET A 212 11.34 -7.06 38.14
C MET A 212 11.83 -5.69 37.71
N VAL A 213 10.92 -4.87 37.22
CA VAL A 213 11.14 -3.44 37.02
C VAL A 213 10.45 -2.69 38.14
N ILE A 214 11.16 -1.77 38.77
CA ILE A 214 10.72 -1.04 39.97
C ILE A 214 10.86 0.45 39.71
N MET A 215 9.83 1.25 40.01
CA MET A 215 9.86 2.70 39.88
C MET A 215 9.26 3.40 41.10
N PRO A 216 9.90 4.46 41.65
CA PRO A 216 9.41 5.14 42.85
C PRO A 216 8.21 6.04 42.53
N VAL A 217 7.23 6.02 43.40
CA VAL A 217 6.08 6.94 43.46
C VAL A 217 6.35 7.94 44.58
N TYR A 218 6.44 9.21 44.24
CA TYR A 218 6.68 10.29 45.21
C TYR A 218 5.36 10.84 45.75
N ARG A 219 5.38 11.34 46.99
CA ARG A 219 4.24 12.06 47.56
C ARG A 219 3.87 13.28 46.70
N ALA A 220 2.57 13.54 46.60
CA ALA A 220 2.04 14.65 45.80
C ALA A 220 2.71 15.99 46.14
N GLY A 221 3.07 16.76 45.12
CA GLY A 221 3.70 18.08 45.26
C GLY A 221 5.23 18.09 45.38
N VAL A 222 5.89 16.92 45.50
CA VAL A 222 7.37 16.84 45.60
C VAL A 222 7.99 16.52 44.23
N ARG A 223 8.60 17.51 43.56
CA ARG A 223 9.39 17.29 42.34
C ARG A 223 10.80 16.79 42.71
N ARG A 224 10.93 15.47 42.90
CA ARG A 224 12.17 14.72 43.22
C ARG A 224 12.86 15.14 44.53
N ALA A 225 12.69 14.32 45.55
CA ALA A 225 13.55 14.28 46.73
C ALA A 225 13.98 12.82 46.97
N GLY A 226 15.09 12.60 47.69
CA GLY A 226 15.66 11.27 47.92
C GLY A 226 14.68 10.27 48.55
N CYS A 227 15.13 9.03 48.80
CA CYS A 227 14.29 7.88 49.21
C CYS A 227 13.25 8.16 50.32
N ALA A 228 13.47 9.16 51.18
CA ALA A 228 12.54 9.58 52.23
C ALA A 228 11.20 10.18 51.74
N ALA A 229 11.13 10.69 50.50
CA ALA A 229 9.93 11.31 49.93
C ALA A 229 9.06 10.34 49.11
N VAL A 230 9.45 9.06 49.08
CA VAL A 230 8.77 8.01 48.33
C VAL A 230 7.57 7.49 49.13
N GLU A 231 6.39 7.51 48.52
CA GLU A 231 5.17 6.93 49.08
C GLU A 231 5.11 5.41 48.86
N GLY A 232 5.61 4.96 47.71
CA GLY A 232 5.61 3.55 47.32
C GLY A 232 6.36 3.32 46.02
N PHE A 233 6.28 2.11 45.49
CA PHE A 233 6.92 1.73 44.24
C PHE A 233 5.94 0.98 43.34
N THR A 234 5.87 1.34 42.07
CA THR A 234 5.22 0.51 41.07
C THR A 234 6.19 -0.56 40.60
N VAL A 235 5.70 -1.79 40.48
CA VAL A 235 6.50 -2.96 40.14
C VAL A 235 5.81 -3.80 39.09
N ALA A 236 6.56 -4.22 38.07
CA ALA A 236 6.13 -5.21 37.09
C ALA A 236 7.10 -6.38 37.11
N ALA A 237 6.59 -7.62 37.10
CA ALA A 237 7.42 -8.82 37.07
C ALA A 237 7.37 -9.50 35.70
N VAL A 238 8.54 -9.87 35.18
CA VAL A 238 8.72 -10.60 33.93
C VAL A 238 9.33 -11.95 34.23
N SER A 239 8.70 -13.03 33.75
CA SER A 239 9.27 -14.38 33.82
C SER A 239 10.20 -14.59 32.62
N SER A 240 11.39 -15.14 32.85
CA SER A 240 12.33 -15.44 31.75
C SER A 240 11.72 -16.43 30.76
N ALA A 241 10.94 -17.41 31.24
CA ALA A 241 10.25 -18.37 30.37
C ALA A 241 9.13 -17.71 29.54
N ALA A 242 8.42 -16.73 30.11
CA ALA A 242 7.40 -15.98 29.38
C ALA A 242 8.03 -15.03 28.36
N LEU A 243 9.17 -14.41 28.68
CA LEU A 243 9.97 -13.66 27.72
C LEU A 243 10.41 -14.58 26.57
N VAL A 244 11.00 -15.75 26.85
CA VAL A 244 11.38 -16.74 25.82
C VAL A 244 10.19 -17.13 24.93
N ALA A 245 9.06 -17.47 25.53
CA ALA A 245 7.86 -17.88 24.80
C ALA A 245 7.31 -16.74 23.93
N GLN A 246 7.32 -15.51 24.43
CA GLN A 246 6.86 -14.34 23.69
C GLN A 246 7.83 -13.95 22.58
N THR A 247 9.14 -13.96 22.85
CA THR A 247 10.17 -13.74 21.84
C THR A 247 10.09 -14.78 20.73
N LEU A 248 9.79 -16.05 21.07
CA LEU A 248 9.57 -17.12 20.10
C LEU A 248 8.23 -16.99 19.38
N ALA A 249 7.19 -16.47 20.02
CA ALA A 249 5.88 -16.20 19.41
C ALA A 249 5.90 -14.95 18.52
N ASN A 250 6.91 -14.09 18.66
CA ASN A 250 7.10 -12.89 17.86
C ASN A 250 7.34 -13.27 16.38
N PRO A 251 6.45 -12.90 15.45
CA PRO A 251 6.60 -13.25 14.02
C PRO A 251 7.89 -12.69 13.41
N ARG A 252 8.46 -11.62 13.99
CA ARG A 252 9.74 -11.03 13.57
C ARG A 252 10.96 -11.90 13.93
N MET A 253 10.81 -12.83 14.87
CA MET A 253 11.85 -13.77 15.31
C MET A 253 11.74 -15.15 14.64
N GLN A 254 10.55 -15.57 14.17
CA GLN A 254 10.33 -16.91 13.59
C GLN A 254 10.84 -17.11 12.14
N ALA A 255 11.50 -16.11 11.54
CA ALA A 255 11.70 -16.05 10.09
C ALA A 255 13.11 -16.42 9.56
N ALA A 256 13.91 -17.23 10.26
CA ALA A 256 15.23 -17.64 9.76
C ALA A 256 15.77 -18.86 10.51
N PRO A 257 15.64 -20.10 9.99
CA PRO A 257 16.20 -21.29 10.63
C PRO A 257 17.74 -21.31 10.61
N ASP A 258 18.38 -20.40 9.90
CA ASP A 258 19.82 -20.23 9.73
C ASP A 258 20.46 -19.25 10.72
N LEU A 259 19.65 -18.52 11.50
CA LEU A 259 20.12 -17.54 12.49
C LEU A 259 19.96 -18.07 13.92
N GLU A 260 21.02 -17.94 14.70
CA GLU A 260 21.02 -18.15 16.14
C GLU A 260 21.06 -16.79 16.85
N VAL A 261 20.13 -16.57 17.79
CA VAL A 261 20.06 -15.40 18.66
C VAL A 261 20.30 -15.82 20.12
N SER A 262 21.29 -15.22 20.77
CA SER A 262 21.57 -15.42 22.19
C SER A 262 21.49 -14.09 22.95
N VAL A 263 20.77 -14.05 24.07
CA VAL A 263 20.61 -12.87 24.93
C VAL A 263 21.27 -13.11 26.28
N TYR A 264 22.08 -12.15 26.71
CA TYR A 264 22.87 -12.22 27.94
C TYR A 264 22.57 -11.03 28.84
N GLU A 265 22.47 -11.28 30.15
CA GLU A 265 22.43 -10.27 31.19
C GLU A 265 23.87 -9.79 31.47
N GLY A 266 24.22 -8.60 31.00
CA GLY A 266 25.57 -8.04 31.09
C GLY A 266 26.07 -7.43 29.78
N ALA A 267 27.19 -6.72 29.83
CA ALA A 267 27.84 -6.17 28.64
C ALA A 267 28.57 -7.25 27.81
N GLY A 268 28.83 -8.43 28.39
CA GLY A 268 29.56 -9.54 27.77
C GLY A 268 28.72 -10.80 27.56
N ALA A 269 29.17 -11.68 26.68
CA ALA A 269 28.54 -12.97 26.38
C ALA A 269 29.02 -14.06 27.36
N ASP A 270 28.66 -13.92 28.63
CA ASP A 270 28.94 -14.93 29.67
C ASP A 270 27.87 -16.04 29.63
N PRO A 271 28.23 -17.31 29.34
CA PRO A 271 27.28 -18.42 29.30
C PRO A 271 26.46 -18.61 30.59
N ALA A 272 27.01 -18.24 31.76
CA ALA A 272 26.33 -18.35 33.04
C ALA A 272 25.23 -17.29 33.23
N ARG A 273 25.24 -16.23 32.42
CA ARG A 273 24.26 -15.13 32.45
C ARG A 273 23.39 -15.08 31.19
N ARG A 274 23.35 -16.19 30.44
CA ARG A 274 22.53 -16.29 29.23
C ARG A 274 21.06 -16.50 29.61
N VAL A 275 20.23 -15.51 29.25
CA VAL A 275 18.80 -15.49 29.55
C VAL A 275 18.01 -16.23 28.48
N LEU A 276 18.44 -16.14 27.22
CA LEU A 276 17.73 -16.72 26.07
C LEU A 276 18.74 -17.23 25.02
N ARG A 277 18.42 -18.36 24.40
CA ARG A 277 19.05 -18.85 23.17
C ARG A 277 17.95 -19.37 22.25
N VAL A 278 17.92 -18.88 21.01
CA VAL A 278 16.96 -19.27 19.98
C VAL A 278 17.73 -19.56 18.71
N GLY A 279 17.56 -20.74 18.12
CA GLY A 279 18.18 -21.10 16.83
C GLY A 279 18.95 -22.42 16.85
N PRO A 280 19.44 -22.87 15.68
CA PRO A 280 20.04 -24.19 15.49
C PRO A 280 21.37 -24.38 16.24
N LEU A 281 21.63 -25.60 16.72
CA LEU A 281 22.92 -25.97 17.31
C LEU A 281 24.02 -25.99 16.23
N ALA A 282 25.12 -25.27 16.44
CA ALA A 282 26.24 -25.21 15.49
C ALA A 282 26.88 -26.60 15.28
N THR A 283 26.79 -27.16 14.07
CA THR A 283 27.21 -28.56 13.84
C THR A 283 28.15 -28.88 12.66
N ALA A 284 28.59 -27.97 11.79
CA ALA A 284 29.55 -28.37 10.73
C ALA A 284 30.47 -27.28 10.16
N GLN A 285 31.69 -27.69 9.77
CA GLN A 285 32.64 -26.86 9.02
C GLN A 285 32.19 -26.71 7.55
N PRO A 286 32.33 -25.52 6.94
CA PRO A 286 31.87 -25.28 5.56
C PRO A 286 32.67 -26.07 4.52
N SER A 287 31.96 -26.60 3.51
CA SER A 287 32.52 -27.36 2.39
C SER A 287 33.51 -26.53 1.53
N ALA A 288 34.37 -27.18 0.75
CA ALA A 288 35.30 -26.47 -0.15
C ALA A 288 34.56 -25.62 -1.22
N LEU A 289 33.41 -26.10 -1.69
CA LEU A 289 32.52 -25.42 -2.62
C LEU A 289 31.86 -24.19 -1.99
N ALA A 290 31.41 -24.29 -0.73
CA ALA A 290 30.89 -23.15 0.03
C ALA A 290 31.94 -22.05 0.22
N ARG A 291 33.21 -22.43 0.45
CA ARG A 291 34.32 -21.46 0.56
C ARG A 291 34.62 -20.74 -0.76
N LEU A 292 34.58 -21.45 -1.89
CA LEU A 292 34.67 -20.85 -3.23
C LEU A 292 33.48 -19.92 -3.53
N ALA A 293 32.28 -20.26 -3.06
CA ALA A 293 31.09 -19.42 -3.14
C ALA A 293 31.07 -18.24 -2.13
N GLY A 294 32.08 -18.12 -1.26
CA GLY A 294 32.17 -17.02 -0.28
C GLY A 294 31.37 -17.22 1.00
N GLY A 295 30.96 -18.45 1.33
CA GLY A 295 30.32 -18.82 2.59
C GLY A 295 31.33 -18.89 3.74
N GLY A 296 31.14 -18.02 4.74
CA GLY A 296 31.85 -18.04 6.02
C GLY A 296 30.87 -17.71 7.15
N SER A 297 31.20 -18.11 8.38
CA SER A 297 30.37 -17.80 9.57
C SER A 297 30.33 -16.30 9.81
N ARG A 298 29.13 -15.73 9.88
CA ARG A 298 28.91 -14.30 10.18
C ARG A 298 28.30 -14.18 11.57
N HIS A 299 28.78 -13.24 12.34
CA HIS A 299 28.30 -12.98 13.70
C HIS A 299 28.27 -11.47 13.94
N VAL A 300 27.25 -11.02 14.66
CA VAL A 300 27.15 -9.63 15.12
C VAL A 300 26.61 -9.62 16.54
N GLY A 301 27.30 -8.90 17.42
CA GLY A 301 26.88 -8.70 18.80
C GLY A 301 26.58 -7.23 19.03
N GLN A 302 25.42 -6.94 19.62
CA GLN A 302 25.04 -5.60 20.03
C GLN A 302 24.73 -5.57 21.52
N SER A 303 25.24 -4.55 22.20
CA SER A 303 24.97 -4.31 23.61
C SER A 303 24.10 -3.06 23.77
N PHE A 304 23.21 -3.09 24.76
CA PHE A 304 22.33 -1.97 25.11
C PHE A 304 21.95 -2.00 26.59
N GLU A 305 21.35 -0.94 27.08
CA GLU A 305 20.96 -0.81 28.48
C GLU A 305 19.45 -0.68 28.61
N VAL A 306 18.85 -1.41 29.57
CA VAL A 306 17.42 -1.30 29.91
C VAL A 306 17.30 -1.11 31.42
N ALA A 307 16.64 -0.04 31.85
CA ALA A 307 16.38 0.29 33.26
C ALA A 307 17.60 0.12 34.18
N GLY A 308 18.75 0.67 33.77
CA GLY A 308 19.98 0.68 34.56
C GLY A 308 20.83 -0.60 34.46
N ARG A 309 20.50 -1.53 33.56
CA ARG A 309 21.21 -2.81 33.41
C ARG A 309 21.67 -3.07 31.97
N PRO A 310 22.93 -3.46 31.76
CA PRO A 310 23.43 -3.79 30.43
C PRO A 310 22.94 -5.17 29.99
N TRP A 311 22.64 -5.27 28.71
CA TRP A 311 22.20 -6.46 27.99
C TRP A 311 23.05 -6.61 26.73
N ARG A 312 23.32 -7.85 26.33
CA ARG A 312 23.99 -8.16 25.07
C ARG A 312 23.19 -9.17 24.28
N VAL A 313 22.95 -8.88 23.01
CA VAL A 313 22.30 -9.79 22.07
C VAL A 313 23.31 -10.14 20.99
N GLU A 314 23.53 -11.42 20.78
CA GLU A 314 24.40 -11.94 19.73
C GLU A 314 23.55 -12.68 18.70
N VAL A 315 23.74 -12.32 17.44
CA VAL A 315 23.11 -12.98 16.30
C VAL A 315 24.20 -13.57 15.42
N SER A 316 24.10 -14.86 15.10
CA SER A 316 25.05 -15.55 14.23
C SER A 316 24.33 -16.32 13.13
N GLU A 317 24.89 -16.29 11.92
CA GLU A 317 24.40 -17.02 10.75
C GLU A 317 25.25 -18.27 10.53
N GLN A 318 24.58 -19.41 10.40
CA GLN A 318 25.26 -20.67 10.09
C GLN A 318 25.64 -20.74 8.60
N PRO A 319 26.87 -21.14 8.26
CA PRO A 319 27.26 -21.30 6.87
C PRO A 319 26.55 -22.52 6.26
N GLY A 320 25.55 -22.26 5.41
CA GLY A 320 24.88 -23.30 4.63
C GLY A 320 25.79 -23.97 3.59
N PRO A 321 25.38 -25.15 3.06
CA PRO A 321 26.21 -25.96 2.15
C PRO A 321 26.54 -25.28 0.81
N LEU A 322 25.71 -24.34 0.36
CA LEU A 322 25.93 -23.43 -0.77
C LEU A 322 25.00 -22.20 -0.62
N PRO A 323 25.50 -20.96 -0.51
CA PRO A 323 24.63 -19.80 -0.38
C PRO A 323 23.92 -19.56 -1.73
N ARG A 324 22.58 -19.66 -1.75
CA ARG A 324 21.71 -19.48 -2.94
C ARG A 324 22.01 -18.18 -3.70
N HIS A 325 22.57 -17.17 -3.03
CA HIS A 325 22.94 -15.87 -3.58
C HIS A 325 24.31 -15.82 -4.29
N SER A 326 25.03 -16.94 -4.39
CA SER A 326 26.39 -17.02 -4.98
C SER A 326 26.44 -17.77 -6.32
N LEU A 327 25.26 -18.08 -6.89
CA LEU A 327 25.16 -18.82 -8.15
C LEU A 327 25.69 -18.01 -9.33
N GLY A 328 25.64 -16.68 -9.27
CA GLY A 328 26.08 -15.81 -10.36
C GLY A 328 27.58 -15.91 -10.61
N SER A 329 28.39 -15.87 -9.56
CA SER A 329 29.85 -16.06 -9.70
C SER A 329 30.18 -17.48 -10.18
N LEU A 330 29.55 -18.53 -9.65
CA LEU A 330 29.76 -19.92 -10.10
C LEU A 330 29.33 -20.15 -11.57
N LEU A 331 28.18 -19.62 -11.98
CA LEU A 331 27.71 -19.70 -13.36
C LEU A 331 28.59 -18.91 -14.32
N MET A 332 29.15 -17.77 -13.91
CA MET A 332 30.13 -17.02 -14.70
C MET A 332 31.40 -17.85 -14.93
N LEU A 333 31.87 -18.55 -13.90
CA LEU A 333 33.05 -19.41 -14.00
C LEU A 333 32.81 -20.61 -14.94
N VAL A 334 31.67 -21.29 -14.82
CA VAL A 334 31.32 -22.46 -15.65
C VAL A 334 30.94 -22.04 -17.08
N GLY A 335 30.13 -20.99 -17.24
CA GLY A 335 29.72 -20.48 -18.54
C GLY A 335 30.91 -19.92 -19.34
N GLY A 336 31.76 -19.11 -18.69
CA GLY A 336 32.95 -18.54 -19.34
C GLY A 336 33.96 -19.61 -19.77
N THR A 337 34.13 -20.67 -18.99
CA THR A 337 34.98 -21.81 -19.35
C THR A 337 34.39 -22.60 -20.53
N ILE A 338 33.09 -22.90 -20.54
CA ILE A 338 32.41 -23.60 -21.65
C ILE A 338 32.48 -22.79 -22.95
N CYS A 339 32.16 -21.48 -22.90
CA CYS A 339 32.23 -20.61 -24.07
C CYS A 339 33.66 -20.54 -24.64
N THR A 340 34.67 -20.47 -23.78
CA THR A 340 36.09 -20.46 -24.19
C THR A 340 36.48 -21.78 -24.87
N LEU A 341 35.98 -22.93 -24.38
CA LEU A 341 36.23 -24.24 -24.98
C LEU A 341 35.49 -24.44 -26.31
N LEU A 342 34.25 -23.97 -26.44
CA LEU A 342 33.47 -24.04 -27.68
C LEU A 342 34.06 -23.16 -28.79
N ALA A 343 34.51 -21.95 -28.44
CA ALA A 343 35.21 -21.07 -29.39
C ALA A 343 36.48 -21.72 -29.95
N ALA A 344 37.24 -22.42 -29.11
CA ALA A 344 38.42 -23.18 -29.53
C ALA A 344 38.06 -24.37 -30.45
N ALA A 345 36.96 -25.07 -30.17
CA ALA A 345 36.47 -26.18 -31.00
C ALA A 345 36.01 -25.71 -32.39
N CYS A 346 35.30 -24.58 -32.47
CA CYS A 346 34.87 -23.97 -33.73
C CYS A 346 36.04 -23.53 -34.61
N ALA A 347 37.08 -22.92 -34.01
CA ALA A 347 38.30 -22.55 -34.73
C ALA A 347 39.04 -23.78 -35.29
N GLY A 348 39.02 -24.90 -34.56
CA GLY A 348 39.56 -26.19 -34.99
C GLY A 348 38.78 -26.83 -36.15
N ALA A 349 37.45 -26.71 -36.16
CA ALA A 349 36.59 -27.26 -37.20
C ALA A 349 36.72 -26.49 -38.54
N ALA A 350 36.83 -25.17 -38.49
CA ALA A 350 37.05 -24.33 -39.67
C ALA A 350 38.36 -24.67 -40.41
N SER A 351 39.39 -25.11 -39.68
CA SER A 351 40.69 -25.49 -40.23
C SER A 351 40.71 -26.85 -40.96
N ARG A 352 39.70 -27.70 -40.75
CA ARG A 352 39.62 -29.06 -41.36
C ARG A 352 38.93 -29.09 -42.73
N ARG A 353 38.15 -28.06 -43.08
CA ARG A 353 37.33 -28.00 -44.29
C ARG A 353 38.12 -27.75 -45.59
N THR A 354 39.40 -27.38 -45.48
CA THR A 354 40.24 -26.95 -46.61
C THR A 354 41.03 -28.07 -47.29
N ARG A 355 40.87 -29.35 -46.90
CA ARG A 355 41.71 -30.46 -47.41
C ARG A 355 41.04 -31.49 -48.35
N SER A 356 39.73 -31.44 -48.59
CA SER A 356 39.00 -32.59 -49.17
C SER A 356 38.51 -32.46 -50.63
N VAL A 357 38.87 -31.42 -51.39
CA VAL A 357 38.20 -31.15 -52.69
C VAL A 357 39.00 -31.50 -53.97
N TYR A 358 40.30 -31.83 -53.93
CA TYR A 358 41.12 -31.85 -55.16
C TYR A 358 41.60 -33.19 -55.74
N ARG A 359 41.22 -34.36 -55.21
CA ARG A 359 41.96 -35.61 -55.55
C ARG A 359 41.26 -36.74 -56.30
N LEU A 360 40.03 -36.61 -56.78
CA LEU A 360 39.33 -37.78 -57.34
C LEU A 360 38.47 -37.54 -58.59
N VAL A 361 39.05 -36.97 -59.65
CA VAL A 361 38.40 -36.91 -60.98
C VAL A 361 39.31 -37.40 -62.12
N LYS A 362 40.60 -37.68 -61.88
CA LYS A 362 41.48 -38.05 -62.98
C LYS A 362 41.60 -39.56 -63.12
N GLU A 363 40.96 -40.06 -64.18
CA GLU A 363 41.18 -41.35 -64.86
C GLU A 363 40.08 -42.41 -64.62
N ARG A 364 39.01 -42.22 -65.40
CA ARG A 364 38.18 -43.27 -66.02
C ARG A 364 38.99 -44.57 -66.24
N THR A 365 38.45 -45.78 -66.17
CA THR A 365 37.35 -46.29 -67.01
C THR A 365 37.13 -47.78 -66.69
N ALA A 366 35.95 -48.29 -67.04
CA ALA A 366 35.59 -49.70 -67.35
C ALA A 366 34.47 -50.26 -66.44
N ALA A 367 33.28 -49.66 -66.43
CA ALA A 367 32.23 -49.79 -67.44
C ALA A 367 31.56 -51.19 -67.59
N LEU A 368 31.65 -52.08 -66.58
CA LEU A 368 30.75 -53.26 -66.51
C LEU A 368 30.11 -53.51 -65.12
N SER A 369 30.57 -52.87 -64.05
CA SER A 369 30.06 -53.08 -62.68
C SER A 369 28.93 -52.12 -62.25
N GLN A 370 28.55 -51.16 -63.12
CA GLN A 370 27.63 -50.07 -62.79
C GLN A 370 26.13 -50.44 -62.96
N ALA A 371 25.80 -51.46 -63.75
CA ALA A 371 24.41 -51.87 -63.95
C ALA A 371 23.80 -52.56 -62.70
N ASN A 372 24.54 -53.48 -62.07
CA ASN A 372 24.05 -54.20 -60.88
C ASN A 372 23.95 -53.31 -59.63
N ARG A 373 24.89 -52.38 -59.43
CA ARG A 373 24.89 -51.47 -58.27
C ARG A 373 23.74 -50.46 -58.31
N THR A 374 23.35 -50.01 -59.50
CA THR A 374 22.23 -49.06 -59.67
C THR A 374 20.89 -49.70 -59.36
N GLN A 375 20.65 -50.96 -59.75
CA GLN A 375 19.43 -51.68 -59.39
C GLN A 375 19.33 -51.97 -57.89
N GLN A 376 20.45 -52.33 -57.25
CA GLN A 376 20.48 -52.59 -55.80
C GLN A 376 20.29 -51.31 -54.98
N LEU A 377 20.87 -50.18 -55.41
CA LEU A 377 20.67 -48.87 -54.79
C LEU A 377 19.25 -48.34 -54.99
N LEU A 378 18.65 -48.49 -56.17
CA LEU A 378 17.25 -48.09 -56.41
C LEU A 378 16.28 -48.90 -55.55
N ARG A 379 16.49 -50.21 -55.41
CA ARG A 379 15.66 -51.06 -54.56
C ARG A 379 15.82 -50.72 -53.08
N GLN A 380 17.05 -50.52 -52.61
CA GLN A 380 17.32 -50.06 -51.24
C GLN A 380 16.76 -48.66 -50.96
N ALA A 381 16.76 -47.75 -51.94
CA ALA A 381 16.18 -46.42 -51.80
C ALA A 381 14.64 -46.45 -51.70
N ILE A 382 13.96 -47.33 -52.44
CA ILE A 382 12.50 -47.53 -52.34
C ILE A 382 12.12 -48.22 -51.02
N GLU A 383 12.91 -49.22 -50.58
CA GLU A 383 12.70 -49.93 -49.32
C GLU A 383 13.03 -49.07 -48.08
N ALA A 384 13.94 -48.09 -48.20
CA ALA A 384 14.28 -47.12 -47.13
C ALA A 384 13.47 -45.81 -47.19
N SER A 385 12.53 -45.67 -48.12
CA SER A 385 11.64 -44.52 -48.21
C SER A 385 10.68 -44.51 -47.02
N TYR A 386 10.50 -43.33 -46.40
CA TYR A 386 9.51 -43.12 -45.33
C TYR A 386 8.07 -43.04 -45.86
N ASP A 387 7.90 -42.71 -47.15
CA ASP A 387 6.60 -42.66 -47.80
C ASP A 387 6.15 -44.05 -48.24
N SER A 388 4.84 -44.30 -48.11
CA SER A 388 4.20 -45.53 -48.60
C SER A 388 4.20 -45.54 -50.13
N ILE A 389 4.86 -46.53 -50.74
CA ILE A 389 4.93 -46.69 -52.19
C ILE A 389 4.21 -47.97 -52.58
N ILE A 390 3.22 -47.83 -53.46
CA ILE A 390 2.42 -48.91 -54.03
C ILE A 390 2.62 -48.89 -55.55
N ILE A 391 2.92 -50.04 -56.16
CA ILE A 391 2.94 -50.19 -57.61
C ILE A 391 1.79 -51.11 -58.00
N THR A 392 0.93 -50.66 -58.91
CA THR A 392 -0.20 -51.44 -59.42
C THR A 392 -0.06 -51.72 -60.91
N SER A 393 -0.72 -52.78 -61.39
CA SER A 393 -0.92 -52.99 -62.84
C SER A 393 -1.78 -51.85 -63.42
N ALA A 394 -1.52 -51.47 -64.68
CA ALA A 394 -2.38 -50.59 -65.46
C ALA A 394 -3.42 -51.35 -66.30
N GLU A 395 -3.46 -52.68 -66.20
CA GLU A 395 -4.44 -53.54 -66.87
C GLU A 395 -5.73 -53.65 -66.04
N PRO A 396 -6.91 -53.38 -66.63
CA PRO A 396 -8.18 -53.69 -66.01
C PRO A 396 -8.43 -55.21 -65.97
N PRO A 397 -9.27 -55.71 -65.04
CA PRO A 397 -10.02 -54.99 -64.02
C PRO A 397 -9.27 -54.85 -62.69
N GLY A 398 -9.55 -53.76 -61.96
CA GLY A 398 -9.18 -53.62 -60.55
C GLY A 398 -7.76 -53.15 -60.24
N TYR A 399 -6.90 -52.92 -61.25
CA TYR A 399 -5.53 -52.40 -61.08
C TYR A 399 -4.78 -53.09 -59.93
N PRO A 400 -4.55 -54.41 -60.01
CA PRO A 400 -4.02 -55.19 -58.89
C PRO A 400 -2.64 -54.69 -58.45
N ILE A 401 -2.41 -54.66 -57.13
CA ILE A 401 -1.15 -54.30 -56.50
C ILE A 401 -0.10 -55.35 -56.82
N GLN A 402 1.04 -54.93 -57.34
CA GLN A 402 2.16 -55.79 -57.71
C GLN A 402 3.37 -55.61 -56.80
N TYR A 403 3.45 -54.48 -56.09
CA TYR A 403 4.51 -54.23 -55.12
C TYR A 403 4.07 -53.19 -54.09
N VAL A 404 4.55 -53.36 -52.86
CA VAL A 404 4.49 -52.36 -51.78
C VAL A 404 5.82 -52.32 -51.05
N ASN A 405 6.21 -51.16 -50.53
CA ASN A 405 7.44 -51.03 -49.72
C ASN A 405 7.15 -51.21 -48.20
N PRO A 406 8.18 -51.34 -47.35
CA PRO A 406 8.00 -51.49 -45.89
C PRO A 406 7.23 -50.33 -45.22
N ALA A 407 7.35 -49.11 -45.74
CA ALA A 407 6.58 -47.97 -45.23
C ALA A 407 5.07 -48.11 -45.45
N PHE A 408 4.63 -48.74 -46.55
CA PHE A 408 3.23 -49.13 -46.74
C PHE A 408 2.77 -50.09 -45.65
N GLU A 409 3.58 -51.10 -45.30
CA GLU A 409 3.22 -52.09 -44.28
C GLU A 409 3.08 -51.42 -42.89
N GLN A 410 3.96 -50.47 -42.58
CA GLN A 410 3.90 -49.69 -41.33
C GLN A 410 2.69 -48.74 -41.30
N MET A 411 2.39 -48.04 -42.39
CA MET A 411 1.32 -47.05 -42.45
C MET A 411 -0.07 -47.68 -42.49
N SER A 412 -0.24 -48.80 -43.21
CA SER A 412 -1.53 -49.47 -43.43
C SER A 412 -1.81 -50.61 -42.44
N GLY A 413 -0.76 -51.19 -41.86
CA GLY A 413 -0.83 -52.39 -41.01
C GLY A 413 -1.02 -53.70 -41.77
N TYR A 414 -1.07 -53.68 -43.11
CA TYR A 414 -1.15 -54.86 -43.96
C TYR A 414 0.23 -55.30 -44.44
N ARG A 415 0.52 -56.60 -44.43
CA ARG A 415 1.76 -57.14 -44.98
C ARG A 415 1.67 -57.29 -46.50
N ALA A 416 2.81 -57.23 -47.18
CA ALA A 416 2.90 -57.31 -48.64
C ALA A 416 2.24 -58.58 -49.19
N ASP A 417 2.43 -59.73 -48.56
CA ASP A 417 1.83 -61.02 -48.92
C ASP A 417 0.29 -61.03 -48.83
N GLU A 418 -0.30 -60.13 -48.03
CA GLU A 418 -1.76 -60.01 -47.85
C GLU A 418 -2.44 -59.12 -48.91
N VAL A 419 -1.67 -58.25 -49.59
CA VAL A 419 -2.20 -57.21 -50.49
C VAL A 419 -1.79 -57.38 -51.95
N ILE A 420 -0.70 -58.10 -52.23
CA ILE A 420 -0.27 -58.41 -53.60
C ILE A 420 -1.40 -59.15 -54.33
N GLY A 421 -1.73 -58.69 -55.55
CA GLY A 421 -2.82 -59.20 -56.38
C GLY A 421 -4.20 -58.60 -56.07
N ARG A 422 -4.36 -57.82 -54.99
CA ARG A 422 -5.64 -57.17 -54.63
C ARG A 422 -5.71 -55.74 -55.16
N SER A 423 -6.91 -55.17 -55.16
CA SER A 423 -7.14 -53.77 -55.58
C SER A 423 -6.95 -52.79 -54.43
N CYS A 424 -6.42 -51.60 -54.73
CA CYS A 424 -6.30 -50.51 -53.76
C CYS A 424 -7.64 -50.04 -53.16
N THR A 425 -8.77 -50.39 -53.79
CA THR A 425 -10.10 -50.10 -53.24
C THR A 425 -10.35 -50.76 -51.88
N MET A 426 -9.58 -51.80 -51.50
CA MET A 426 -9.74 -52.46 -50.21
C MET A 426 -9.44 -51.57 -49.00
N PHE A 427 -8.57 -50.56 -49.16
CA PHE A 427 -8.19 -49.63 -48.09
C PHE A 427 -8.80 -48.24 -48.23
N TRP A 428 -9.38 -47.92 -49.39
CA TRP A 428 -10.11 -46.68 -49.63
C TRP A 428 -11.64 -46.83 -49.50
N GLY A 429 -12.12 -48.00 -49.09
CA GLY A 429 -13.54 -48.31 -48.91
C GLY A 429 -14.25 -48.72 -50.21
N GLU A 430 -15.32 -49.52 -50.09
CA GLU A 430 -16.17 -49.92 -51.24
C GLU A 430 -17.15 -48.82 -51.68
N GLU A 431 -17.32 -47.77 -50.87
CA GLU A 431 -18.15 -46.61 -51.22
C GLU A 431 -17.50 -45.81 -52.34
N LYS A 432 -18.01 -45.99 -53.56
CA LYS A 432 -17.61 -45.27 -54.78
C LYS A 432 -17.86 -43.74 -54.73
N ASP A 433 -18.27 -43.19 -53.59
CA ASP A 433 -18.76 -41.82 -53.43
C ASP A 433 -17.83 -40.83 -52.73
N GLU A 434 -16.68 -41.27 -52.20
CA GLU A 434 -15.69 -40.31 -51.69
C GLU A 434 -15.00 -39.55 -52.85
N PRO A 435 -14.97 -38.20 -52.84
CA PRO A 435 -14.43 -37.40 -53.94
C PRO A 435 -12.99 -37.75 -54.32
N GLY A 436 -12.13 -38.03 -53.34
CA GLY A 436 -10.74 -38.39 -53.56
C GLY A 436 -10.57 -39.74 -54.26
N VAL A 437 -11.37 -40.74 -53.89
CA VAL A 437 -11.34 -42.08 -54.49
C VAL A 437 -11.83 -42.03 -55.94
N ARG A 438 -12.86 -41.22 -56.22
CA ARG A 438 -13.30 -40.94 -57.61
C ARG A 438 -12.23 -40.23 -58.41
N ALA A 439 -11.51 -39.28 -57.82
CA ALA A 439 -10.43 -38.55 -58.49
C ALA A 439 -9.29 -39.50 -58.88
N LEU A 440 -8.80 -40.36 -57.96
CA LEU A 440 -7.77 -41.36 -58.27
C LEU A 440 -8.25 -42.36 -59.34
N GLY A 441 -9.49 -42.84 -59.23
CA GLY A 441 -10.07 -43.74 -60.23
C GLY A 441 -10.17 -43.10 -61.63
N THR A 442 -10.45 -41.81 -61.70
CA THR A 442 -10.51 -41.04 -62.95
C THR A 442 -9.11 -40.83 -63.54
N LEU A 443 -8.12 -40.47 -62.70
CA LEU A 443 -6.72 -40.31 -63.11
C LEU A 443 -6.12 -41.61 -63.64
N ALA A 444 -6.40 -42.74 -62.97
CA ALA A 444 -5.97 -44.07 -63.43
C ALA A 444 -6.60 -44.43 -64.79
N ARG A 445 -7.91 -44.25 -64.98
CA ARG A 445 -8.58 -44.52 -66.27
C ARG A 445 -8.10 -43.60 -67.39
N ALA A 446 -7.87 -42.33 -67.08
CA ALA A 446 -7.36 -41.34 -68.02
C ALA A 446 -5.85 -41.50 -68.29
N ARG A 447 -5.15 -42.37 -67.55
CA ARG A 447 -3.70 -42.57 -67.60
C ARG A 447 -2.91 -41.27 -67.44
N ARG A 448 -3.33 -40.45 -66.48
CA ARG A 448 -2.70 -39.17 -66.13
C ARG A 448 -2.14 -39.20 -64.72
N GLU A 449 -1.11 -38.40 -64.50
CA GLU A 449 -0.63 -38.13 -63.15
C GLU A 449 -1.56 -37.16 -62.43
N GLY A 450 -1.60 -37.25 -61.10
CA GLY A 450 -2.35 -36.31 -60.27
C GLY A 450 -2.36 -36.73 -58.80
N THR A 451 -2.87 -35.84 -57.96
CA THR A 451 -3.00 -36.04 -56.52
C THR A 451 -4.46 -36.07 -56.11
N ALA A 452 -4.75 -36.82 -55.05
CA ALA A 452 -6.02 -36.74 -54.36
C ALA A 452 -5.83 -37.08 -52.88
N VAL A 453 -6.60 -36.41 -52.02
CA VAL A 453 -6.68 -36.76 -50.60
C VAL A 453 -7.79 -37.78 -50.42
N VAL A 454 -7.48 -38.89 -49.78
CA VAL A 454 -8.37 -40.03 -49.56
C VAL A 454 -8.31 -40.49 -48.11
N ARG A 455 -9.46 -40.87 -47.57
CA ARG A 455 -9.50 -41.54 -46.28
C ARG A 455 -9.04 -43.00 -46.45
N THR A 456 -7.99 -43.37 -45.73
CA THR A 456 -7.43 -44.73 -45.78
C THR A 456 -7.72 -45.45 -44.48
N ARG A 457 -8.26 -46.66 -44.59
CA ARG A 457 -8.57 -47.53 -43.44
C ARG A 457 -7.41 -48.51 -43.21
N ARG A 458 -6.90 -48.52 -41.98
CA ARG A 458 -5.87 -49.44 -41.49
C ARG A 458 -6.47 -50.80 -41.15
N LYS A 459 -5.61 -51.82 -41.05
CA LYS A 459 -6.00 -53.20 -40.70
C LYS A 459 -6.65 -53.32 -39.32
N ASP A 460 -6.28 -52.46 -38.37
CA ASP A 460 -6.82 -52.40 -37.01
C ASP A 460 -8.18 -51.68 -36.91
N GLY A 461 -8.71 -51.18 -38.05
CA GLY A 461 -9.95 -50.41 -38.11
C GLY A 461 -9.77 -48.91 -37.94
N GLY A 462 -8.56 -48.41 -37.65
CA GLY A 462 -8.27 -46.99 -37.59
C GLY A 462 -8.37 -46.31 -38.96
N GLU A 463 -8.83 -45.05 -38.98
CA GLU A 463 -8.91 -44.24 -40.20
C GLU A 463 -7.85 -43.13 -40.17
N LEU A 464 -7.18 -42.91 -41.30
CA LEU A 464 -6.19 -41.83 -41.49
C LEU A 464 -6.48 -41.06 -42.76
N TRP A 465 -6.10 -39.78 -42.80
CA TRP A 465 -6.13 -38.98 -44.02
C TRP A 465 -4.81 -39.15 -44.78
N SER A 466 -4.88 -39.72 -45.99
CA SER A 466 -3.72 -39.90 -46.86
C SER A 466 -3.87 -38.99 -48.05
N GLU A 467 -2.83 -38.23 -48.38
CA GLU A 467 -2.72 -37.66 -49.72
C GLU A 467 -1.97 -38.66 -50.61
N ALA A 468 -2.57 -39.01 -51.74
CA ALA A 468 -2.09 -40.03 -52.66
C ALA A 468 -1.76 -39.39 -54.01
N HIS A 469 -0.51 -39.55 -54.43
CA HIS A 469 -0.02 -39.13 -55.74
C HIS A 469 0.06 -40.35 -56.66
N ILE A 470 -0.74 -40.39 -57.73
CA ILE A 470 -0.71 -41.44 -58.75
C ILE A 470 0.05 -40.97 -59.98
N ALA A 471 0.97 -41.78 -60.50
CA ALA A 471 1.71 -41.50 -61.72
C ALA A 471 1.75 -42.73 -62.66
N PRO A 472 1.41 -42.57 -63.95
CA PRO A 472 1.52 -43.64 -64.94
C PRO A 472 2.98 -43.90 -65.33
N PHE A 473 3.44 -45.14 -65.20
CA PHE A 473 4.76 -45.56 -65.65
C PHE A 473 4.69 -46.14 -67.08
N LYS A 474 5.32 -45.45 -68.03
CA LYS A 474 5.36 -45.82 -69.44
C LYS A 474 6.56 -46.75 -69.71
N ASP A 475 6.33 -47.80 -70.48
CA ASP A 475 7.40 -48.64 -71.00
C ASP A 475 8.13 -47.99 -72.20
N ALA A 476 9.17 -48.65 -72.72
CA ALA A 476 9.96 -48.15 -73.84
C ALA A 476 9.16 -47.98 -75.15
N SER A 477 7.95 -48.55 -75.24
CA SER A 477 7.03 -48.38 -76.37
C SER A 477 6.04 -47.22 -76.18
N GLY A 478 6.12 -46.52 -75.04
CA GLY A 478 5.20 -45.44 -74.66
C GLY A 478 3.88 -45.91 -74.04
N ALA A 479 3.69 -47.23 -73.87
CA ALA A 479 2.47 -47.79 -73.28
C ALA A 479 2.55 -47.76 -71.74
N VAL A 480 1.48 -47.32 -71.08
CA VAL A 480 1.37 -47.34 -69.61
C VAL A 480 1.08 -48.77 -69.16
N ARG A 481 2.04 -49.40 -68.45
CA ARG A 481 1.90 -50.76 -67.90
C ARG A 481 1.67 -50.80 -66.39
N HIS A 482 2.11 -49.78 -65.66
CA HIS A 482 1.99 -49.72 -64.21
C HIS A 482 1.58 -48.32 -63.75
N PHE A 483 1.00 -48.24 -62.56
CA PHE A 483 0.88 -46.99 -61.81
C PHE A 483 1.77 -47.06 -60.58
N VAL A 484 2.47 -45.96 -60.28
CA VAL A 484 3.15 -45.76 -59.01
C VAL A 484 2.29 -44.83 -58.18
N VAL A 485 1.92 -45.25 -56.98
CA VAL A 485 1.14 -44.47 -56.02
C VAL A 485 2.03 -44.23 -54.79
N ALA A 486 2.35 -42.97 -54.53
CA ALA A 486 3.00 -42.55 -53.30
C ALA A 486 1.95 -41.99 -52.35
N GLN A 487 1.96 -42.42 -51.09
CA GLN A 487 1.02 -42.01 -50.06
C GLN A 487 1.76 -41.46 -48.84
N TYR A 488 1.25 -40.36 -48.30
CA TYR A 488 1.72 -39.75 -47.06
C TYR A 488 0.55 -39.43 -46.14
N ASP A 489 0.78 -39.63 -44.83
CA ASP A 489 -0.18 -39.32 -43.77
C ASP A 489 -0.22 -37.79 -43.55
N VAL A 490 -1.38 -37.18 -43.80
CA VAL A 490 -1.62 -35.74 -43.60
C VAL A 490 -2.50 -35.46 -42.38
N THR A 491 -2.73 -36.45 -41.52
CA THR A 491 -3.68 -36.35 -40.39
C THR A 491 -3.25 -35.26 -39.40
N GLU A 492 -1.98 -35.20 -39.00
CA GLU A 492 -1.48 -34.12 -38.11
C GLU A 492 -1.47 -32.76 -38.82
N LYS A 493 -1.08 -32.70 -40.10
CA LYS A 493 -1.06 -31.45 -40.87
C LYS A 493 -2.45 -30.80 -40.94
N ARG A 494 -3.50 -31.59 -41.20
CA ARG A 494 -4.89 -31.12 -41.21
C ARG A 494 -5.38 -30.64 -39.84
N ARG A 495 -4.96 -31.31 -38.76
CA ARG A 495 -5.27 -30.88 -37.39
C ARG A 495 -4.61 -29.53 -37.08
N TYR A 496 -3.34 -29.36 -37.42
CA TYR A 496 -2.63 -28.08 -37.28
C TYR A 496 -3.25 -26.97 -38.13
N GLU A 497 -3.66 -27.24 -39.37
CA GLU A 497 -4.37 -26.28 -40.23
C GLU A 497 -5.69 -25.81 -39.61
N SER A 498 -6.48 -26.73 -39.03
CA SER A 498 -7.73 -26.39 -38.34
C SER A 498 -7.51 -25.62 -37.03
N GLU A 499 -6.44 -25.94 -36.29
CA GLU A 499 -6.06 -25.21 -35.07
C GLU A 499 -5.56 -23.79 -35.41
N LEU A 500 -4.81 -23.63 -36.51
CA LEU A 500 -4.39 -22.32 -37.05
C LEU A 500 -5.60 -21.48 -37.48
N GLU A 501 -6.59 -22.08 -38.15
CA GLU A 501 -7.80 -21.37 -38.58
C GLU A 501 -8.67 -20.92 -37.39
N TYR A 502 -8.73 -21.73 -36.33
CA TYR A 502 -9.39 -21.35 -35.08
C TYR A 502 -8.64 -20.21 -34.36
N GLN A 503 -7.31 -20.28 -34.26
CA GLN A 503 -6.47 -19.22 -33.67
C GLN A 503 -6.48 -17.90 -34.47
N ALA A 504 -6.69 -17.96 -35.79
CA ALA A 504 -6.84 -16.78 -36.63
C ALA A 504 -8.11 -15.98 -36.32
N THR A 505 -9.10 -16.59 -35.65
CA THR A 505 -10.42 -15.97 -35.38
C THR A 505 -10.77 -15.84 -33.90
N HIS A 506 -10.03 -16.50 -32.99
CA HIS A 506 -10.32 -16.50 -31.56
C HIS A 506 -9.08 -16.12 -30.73
N ASP A 507 -9.30 -15.49 -29.59
CA ASP A 507 -8.26 -15.21 -28.60
C ASP A 507 -7.82 -16.53 -27.94
N PRO A 508 -6.54 -16.93 -28.01
CA PRO A 508 -6.08 -18.22 -27.52
C PRO A 508 -6.17 -18.38 -26.00
N LEU A 509 -6.25 -17.28 -25.25
CA LEU A 509 -6.36 -17.33 -23.79
C LEU A 509 -7.80 -17.54 -23.32
N THR A 510 -8.74 -16.75 -23.85
CA THR A 510 -10.13 -16.71 -23.37
C THR A 510 -11.10 -17.52 -24.24
N GLY A 511 -10.72 -17.87 -25.46
CA GLY A 511 -11.59 -18.51 -26.45
C GLY A 511 -12.67 -17.58 -27.03
N LEU A 512 -12.63 -16.29 -26.69
CA LEU A 512 -13.54 -15.27 -27.25
C LEU A 512 -13.15 -14.91 -28.69
N ALA A 513 -14.02 -14.17 -29.38
CA ALA A 513 -13.68 -13.59 -30.67
C ALA A 513 -12.44 -12.68 -30.52
N ASN A 514 -11.49 -12.80 -31.44
CA ASN A 514 -10.38 -11.86 -31.54
C ASN A 514 -10.81 -10.61 -32.33
N ARG A 515 -9.88 -9.69 -32.54
CA ARG A 515 -10.11 -8.46 -33.31
C ARG A 515 -10.74 -8.74 -34.69
N ASP A 516 -10.20 -9.69 -35.46
CA ASP A 516 -10.66 -9.95 -36.82
C ASP A 516 -12.09 -10.49 -36.87
N LEU A 517 -12.44 -11.42 -35.98
CA LEU A 517 -13.81 -11.94 -35.89
C LEU A 517 -14.79 -10.87 -35.38
N LEU A 518 -14.38 -10.03 -34.43
CA LEU A 518 -15.18 -8.90 -33.95
C LEU A 518 -15.56 -7.94 -35.08
N TYR A 519 -14.59 -7.44 -35.84
CA TYR A 519 -14.86 -6.49 -36.93
C TYR A 519 -15.80 -7.09 -37.98
N ARG A 520 -15.63 -8.36 -38.31
CA ARG A 520 -16.53 -9.09 -39.21
C ARG A 520 -17.95 -9.16 -38.65
N ARG A 521 -18.12 -9.57 -37.39
CA ARG A 521 -19.43 -9.68 -36.71
C ARG A 521 -20.12 -8.34 -36.56
N LEU A 522 -19.37 -7.29 -36.18
CA LEU A 522 -19.92 -5.95 -36.06
C LEU A 522 -20.39 -5.42 -37.41
N ARG A 523 -19.61 -5.62 -38.48
CA ARG A 523 -20.01 -5.24 -39.85
C ARG A 523 -21.28 -5.98 -40.28
N GLU A 524 -21.34 -7.30 -40.08
CA GLU A 524 -22.54 -8.11 -40.35
C GLU A 524 -23.76 -7.57 -39.57
N ALA A 525 -23.58 -7.22 -38.29
CA ALA A 525 -24.64 -6.68 -37.44
C ALA A 525 -25.12 -5.29 -37.90
N THR A 526 -24.21 -4.38 -38.24
CA THR A 526 -24.56 -3.04 -38.75
C THR A 526 -25.25 -3.11 -40.12
N GLU A 527 -24.83 -4.01 -41.01
CA GLU A 527 -25.45 -4.23 -42.32
C GLU A 527 -26.85 -4.86 -42.20
N ALA A 528 -27.06 -5.76 -41.24
CA ALA A 528 -28.38 -6.31 -40.93
C ALA A 528 -29.29 -5.23 -40.32
N ALA A 529 -28.79 -4.50 -39.32
CA ALA A 529 -29.53 -3.45 -38.64
C ALA A 529 -29.92 -2.29 -39.56
N GLY A 530 -29.05 -1.91 -40.51
CA GLY A 530 -29.33 -0.91 -41.53
C GLY A 530 -30.48 -1.29 -42.47
N ARG A 531 -30.67 -2.59 -42.76
CA ARG A 531 -31.81 -3.07 -43.57
C ARG A 531 -33.12 -3.09 -42.80
N GLU A 532 -33.07 -3.32 -41.49
CA GLU A 532 -34.25 -3.49 -40.63
C GLU A 532 -34.61 -2.24 -39.81
N GLY A 533 -33.84 -1.16 -39.91
CA GLY A 533 -34.04 0.07 -39.13
C GLY A 533 -33.76 -0.11 -37.64
N GLN A 534 -32.85 -1.01 -37.29
CA GLN A 534 -32.49 -1.37 -35.91
C GLN A 534 -31.21 -0.66 -35.45
N ALA A 535 -30.95 -0.69 -34.14
CA ALA A 535 -29.72 -0.16 -33.55
C ALA A 535 -28.76 -1.29 -33.16
N VAL A 536 -27.46 -1.01 -33.26
CA VAL A 536 -26.40 -1.87 -32.71
C VAL A 536 -25.63 -1.06 -31.68
N TRP A 537 -25.43 -1.63 -30.51
CA TRP A 537 -24.68 -1.01 -29.43
C TRP A 537 -23.32 -1.67 -29.27
N VAL A 538 -22.28 -0.87 -29.12
CA VAL A 538 -20.90 -1.31 -28.89
C VAL A 538 -20.49 -0.85 -27.51
N LEU A 539 -20.18 -1.80 -26.63
CA LEU A 539 -19.70 -1.55 -25.29
C LEU A 539 -18.21 -1.91 -25.24
N PHE A 540 -17.36 -0.91 -24.98
CA PHE A 540 -15.93 -1.09 -24.72
C PHE A 540 -15.73 -1.21 -23.21
N ILE A 541 -15.12 -2.30 -22.76
CA ILE A 541 -15.02 -2.67 -21.35
C ILE A 541 -13.54 -2.80 -21.00
N ASP A 542 -13.08 -2.04 -20.01
CA ASP A 542 -11.72 -2.08 -19.50
C ASP A 542 -11.74 -2.43 -18.01
N VAL A 543 -11.00 -3.48 -17.62
CA VAL A 543 -10.96 -3.93 -16.22
C VAL A 543 -9.99 -3.07 -15.40
N ASP A 544 -10.50 -2.42 -14.37
CA ASP A 544 -9.71 -1.49 -13.57
C ASP A 544 -8.57 -2.18 -12.85
N ARG A 545 -7.36 -1.59 -12.98
CA ARG A 545 -6.16 -2.00 -12.25
C ARG A 545 -5.77 -3.47 -12.51
N PHE A 546 -6.13 -4.06 -13.64
CA PHE A 546 -5.68 -5.41 -13.99
C PHE A 546 -4.16 -5.55 -13.96
N LYS A 547 -3.42 -4.51 -14.37
CA LYS A 547 -1.96 -4.47 -14.25
C LYS A 547 -1.44 -4.74 -12.82
N PHE A 548 -2.17 -4.31 -11.79
CA PHE A 548 -1.81 -4.63 -10.41
C PHE A 548 -1.91 -6.12 -10.12
N VAL A 549 -2.88 -6.83 -10.72
CA VAL A 549 -3.03 -8.28 -10.60
C VAL A 549 -1.85 -9.00 -11.25
N THR A 550 -1.45 -8.59 -12.45
CA THR A 550 -0.30 -9.21 -13.14
C THR A 550 1.02 -8.90 -12.45
N ASP A 551 1.24 -7.67 -12.00
CA ASP A 551 2.46 -7.26 -11.28
C ASP A 551 2.55 -7.89 -9.89
N SER A 552 1.42 -8.05 -9.19
CA SER A 552 1.40 -8.61 -7.83
C SER A 552 1.39 -10.12 -7.82
N LEU A 553 0.48 -10.77 -8.58
CA LEU A 553 0.21 -12.21 -8.52
C LEU A 553 0.84 -13.02 -9.67
N GLY A 554 1.48 -12.33 -10.62
CA GLY A 554 2.14 -12.91 -11.77
C GLY A 554 1.20 -13.18 -12.95
N HIS A 555 1.77 -13.36 -14.14
CA HIS A 555 1.01 -13.51 -15.39
C HIS A 555 0.02 -14.67 -15.38
N ARG A 556 0.36 -15.82 -14.78
CA ARG A 556 -0.56 -16.98 -14.71
C ARG A 556 -1.84 -16.68 -13.91
N ALA A 557 -1.73 -15.88 -12.85
CA ALA A 557 -2.89 -15.45 -12.08
C ALA A 557 -3.73 -14.44 -12.87
N GLY A 558 -3.07 -13.50 -13.57
CA GLY A 558 -3.74 -12.61 -14.51
C GLY A 558 -4.48 -13.34 -15.63
N ASP A 559 -3.88 -14.38 -16.19
CA ASP A 559 -4.48 -15.21 -17.24
C ASP A 559 -5.76 -15.92 -16.73
N ALA A 560 -5.68 -16.56 -15.57
CA ALA A 560 -6.82 -17.21 -14.93
C ALA A 560 -7.93 -16.20 -14.57
N PHE A 561 -7.54 -15.00 -14.13
CA PHE A 561 -8.47 -13.90 -13.87
C PHE A 561 -9.22 -13.49 -15.15
N LEU A 562 -8.50 -13.26 -16.26
CA LEU A 562 -9.12 -12.88 -17.53
C LEU A 562 -10.02 -13.98 -18.08
N GLN A 563 -9.65 -15.24 -17.93
CA GLN A 563 -10.50 -16.38 -18.29
C GLN A 563 -11.81 -16.39 -17.48
N ALA A 564 -11.73 -16.11 -16.17
CA ALA A 564 -12.92 -16.03 -15.32
C ALA A 564 -13.81 -14.82 -15.68
N ILE A 565 -13.22 -13.66 -15.97
CA ILE A 565 -13.96 -12.49 -16.45
C ILE A 565 -14.62 -12.78 -17.80
N ALA A 566 -13.91 -13.38 -18.75
CA ALA A 566 -14.46 -13.77 -20.05
C ALA A 566 -15.69 -14.67 -19.89
N GLN A 567 -15.62 -15.68 -19.02
CA GLN A 567 -16.76 -16.58 -18.74
C GLN A 567 -17.96 -15.86 -18.11
N ARG A 568 -17.70 -14.88 -17.22
CA ARG A 568 -18.76 -14.08 -16.61
C ARG A 568 -19.43 -13.15 -17.60
N LEU A 569 -18.64 -12.50 -18.45
CA LEU A 569 -19.14 -11.64 -19.50
C LEU A 569 -19.97 -12.44 -20.52
N LEU A 570 -19.51 -13.64 -20.91
CA LEU A 570 -20.29 -14.57 -21.73
C LEU A 570 -21.62 -14.95 -21.07
N SER A 571 -21.61 -15.20 -19.76
CA SER A 571 -22.83 -15.56 -19.01
C SER A 571 -23.79 -14.37 -18.82
N ALA A 572 -23.28 -13.14 -18.86
CA ALA A 572 -24.06 -11.91 -18.75
C ALA A 572 -24.61 -11.42 -20.10
N ALA A 573 -24.01 -11.89 -21.19
CA ALA A 573 -24.39 -11.62 -22.57
C ALA A 573 -25.46 -12.62 -23.07
N ARG A 574 -26.24 -12.22 -24.08
CA ARG A 574 -27.22 -13.09 -24.75
C ARG A 574 -26.53 -13.90 -25.85
N PRO A 575 -27.11 -15.02 -26.30
CA PRO A 575 -26.54 -15.84 -27.38
C PRO A 575 -26.34 -15.09 -28.72
N GLU A 576 -27.15 -14.06 -28.97
CA GLU A 576 -27.04 -13.18 -30.13
C GLU A 576 -25.97 -12.08 -30.00
N ASP A 577 -25.50 -11.80 -28.78
CA ASP A 577 -24.47 -10.81 -28.53
C ASP A 577 -23.09 -11.37 -28.92
N THR A 578 -22.21 -10.52 -29.44
CA THR A 578 -20.83 -10.91 -29.73
C THR A 578 -19.90 -10.33 -28.68
N LEU A 579 -19.26 -11.19 -27.89
CA LEU A 579 -18.20 -10.82 -26.97
C LEU A 579 -16.83 -11.13 -27.56
N ALA A 580 -15.94 -10.14 -27.54
CA ALA A 580 -14.59 -10.22 -28.06
C ALA A 580 -13.58 -9.68 -27.05
N ARG A 581 -12.32 -10.10 -27.19
CA ARG A 581 -11.17 -9.55 -26.45
C ARG A 581 -10.17 -8.96 -27.44
N LEU A 582 -9.86 -7.68 -27.29
CA LEU A 582 -8.90 -6.99 -28.17
C LEU A 582 -7.45 -7.24 -27.76
N GLY A 583 -7.21 -7.40 -26.46
CA GLY A 583 -5.89 -7.63 -25.88
C GLY A 583 -5.86 -7.17 -24.42
N GLY A 584 -4.89 -7.63 -23.64
CA GLY A 584 -4.77 -7.21 -22.23
C GLY A 584 -6.05 -7.45 -21.42
N ASP A 585 -6.56 -6.39 -20.83
CA ASP A 585 -7.77 -6.25 -20.02
C ASP A 585 -8.98 -5.63 -20.75
N GLU A 586 -8.91 -5.54 -22.09
CA GLU A 586 -9.92 -4.88 -22.92
C GLU A 586 -10.86 -5.90 -23.60
N PHE A 587 -12.16 -5.74 -23.35
CA PHE A 587 -13.24 -6.53 -23.93
C PHE A 587 -14.19 -5.64 -24.71
N ILE A 588 -14.80 -6.18 -25.77
CA ILE A 588 -15.86 -5.50 -26.52
C ILE A 588 -17.08 -6.40 -26.57
N LEU A 589 -18.24 -5.84 -26.23
CA LEU A 589 -19.54 -6.48 -26.38
C LEU A 589 -20.34 -5.74 -27.46
N VAL A 590 -20.78 -6.48 -28.46
CA VAL A 590 -21.67 -5.99 -29.53
C VAL A 590 -23.07 -6.54 -29.26
N VAL A 591 -24.04 -5.64 -29.09
CA VAL A 591 -25.43 -5.93 -28.75
C VAL A 591 -26.34 -5.45 -29.88
N PRO A 592 -26.79 -6.34 -30.78
CA PRO A 592 -27.80 -6.00 -31.77
C PRO A 592 -29.19 -5.97 -31.13
N GLU A 593 -29.88 -4.82 -31.16
CA GLU A 593 -31.21 -4.68 -30.55
C GLU A 593 -32.36 -4.79 -31.56
N ARG A 594 -33.46 -5.44 -31.15
CA ARG A 594 -34.66 -5.59 -31.98
C ARG A 594 -35.59 -4.39 -31.80
N GLY A 595 -35.29 -3.29 -32.49
CA GLY A 595 -36.17 -2.12 -32.60
C GLY A 595 -35.45 -0.78 -32.40
N ALA A 596 -36.21 0.32 -32.40
CA ALA A 596 -35.69 1.69 -32.24
C ALA A 596 -35.50 2.13 -30.77
N ALA A 597 -35.62 1.20 -29.81
CA ALA A 597 -35.59 1.51 -28.38
C ALA A 597 -34.17 1.72 -27.85
N ALA A 598 -34.07 2.50 -26.76
CA ALA A 598 -32.84 2.75 -26.02
C ALA A 598 -32.18 1.43 -25.58
N LEU A 599 -30.84 1.44 -25.44
CA LEU A 599 -30.11 0.35 -24.77
C LEU A 599 -30.82 0.03 -23.47
N ASP A 600 -31.14 -1.24 -23.23
CA ASP A 600 -31.58 -1.68 -21.91
C ASP A 600 -30.53 -1.22 -20.89
N ALA A 601 -30.88 -0.22 -20.07
CA ALA A 601 -29.97 0.41 -19.12
C ALA A 601 -29.34 -0.61 -18.16
N GLY A 602 -30.00 -1.76 -17.97
CA GLY A 602 -29.49 -2.86 -17.19
C GLY A 602 -28.33 -3.63 -17.84
N ILE A 603 -27.99 -3.45 -19.12
CA ILE A 603 -26.87 -4.18 -19.75
C ILE A 603 -25.51 -3.69 -19.24
N PRO A 604 -25.14 -2.38 -19.35
CA PRO A 604 -23.88 -1.89 -18.78
C PRO A 604 -23.78 -2.16 -17.27
N GLU A 605 -24.87 -1.99 -16.53
CA GLU A 605 -24.93 -2.27 -15.09
C GLU A 605 -24.69 -3.76 -14.79
N ARG A 606 -25.36 -4.66 -15.51
CA ARG A 606 -25.16 -6.12 -15.36
C ARG A 606 -23.73 -6.54 -15.69
N ILE A 607 -23.09 -5.90 -16.67
CA ILE A 607 -21.69 -6.13 -17.01
C ILE A 607 -20.76 -5.66 -15.88
N LEU A 608 -20.96 -4.45 -15.37
CA LEU A 608 -20.22 -3.92 -14.22
C LEU A 608 -20.39 -4.82 -12.98
N GLU A 609 -21.61 -5.24 -12.67
CA GLU A 609 -21.92 -6.16 -11.57
C GLU A 609 -21.28 -7.54 -11.77
N ALA A 610 -21.27 -8.07 -13.00
CA ALA A 610 -20.64 -9.35 -13.30
C ALA A 610 -19.13 -9.31 -13.05
N ILE A 611 -18.47 -8.20 -13.41
CA ILE A 611 -17.03 -8.01 -13.16
C ILE A 611 -16.75 -7.79 -11.67
N ALA A 612 -17.59 -7.00 -10.98
CA ALA A 612 -17.42 -6.65 -9.56
C ALA A 612 -17.49 -7.84 -8.59
N ARG A 613 -18.04 -8.98 -9.01
CA ARG A 613 -18.06 -10.21 -8.20
C ARG A 613 -16.62 -10.69 -7.88
N PRO A 614 -16.36 -11.26 -6.69
CA PRO A 614 -15.02 -11.77 -6.35
C PRO A 614 -14.57 -12.86 -7.32
N VAL A 615 -13.42 -12.70 -7.98
CA VAL A 615 -12.80 -13.75 -8.80
C VAL A 615 -11.80 -14.53 -7.95
N SER A 616 -12.03 -15.83 -7.77
CA SER A 616 -11.09 -16.71 -7.10
C SER A 616 -9.94 -17.06 -8.04
N VAL A 617 -8.73 -16.62 -7.70
CA VAL A 617 -7.51 -16.95 -8.44
C VAL A 617 -6.52 -17.61 -7.47
N GLY A 618 -6.37 -18.93 -7.58
CA GLY A 618 -5.62 -19.70 -6.59
C GLY A 618 -6.34 -19.72 -5.24
N SER A 619 -5.71 -19.15 -4.20
CA SER A 619 -6.26 -19.07 -2.84
C SER A 619 -6.72 -17.67 -2.44
N GLN A 620 -6.78 -16.72 -3.38
CA GLN A 620 -7.16 -15.33 -3.12
C GLN A 620 -8.42 -14.97 -3.91
N GLU A 621 -9.26 -14.12 -3.31
CA GLU A 621 -10.39 -13.49 -4.00
C GLU A 621 -10.03 -12.07 -4.40
N LEU A 622 -10.22 -11.76 -5.68
CA LEU A 622 -9.94 -10.45 -6.26
C LEU A 622 -11.24 -9.70 -6.54
N PHE A 623 -11.32 -8.46 -6.07
CA PHE A 623 -12.42 -7.54 -6.32
C PHE A 623 -11.91 -6.42 -7.22
N LEU A 624 -12.22 -6.48 -8.52
CA LEU A 624 -11.90 -5.41 -9.46
C LEU A 624 -13.19 -4.81 -10.01
N SER A 625 -13.14 -3.52 -10.30
CA SER A 625 -14.18 -2.83 -11.07
C SER A 625 -13.85 -2.82 -12.56
N ALA A 626 -14.72 -2.23 -13.37
CA ALA A 626 -14.43 -1.92 -14.76
C ALA A 626 -14.97 -0.55 -15.14
N CYS A 627 -14.46 0.00 -16.23
CA CYS A 627 -15.00 1.16 -16.90
C CYS A 627 -15.61 0.72 -18.22
N VAL A 628 -16.81 1.21 -18.52
CA VAL A 628 -17.52 0.84 -19.76
C VAL A 628 -17.85 2.09 -20.58
N GLY A 629 -17.48 2.08 -21.86
CA GLY A 629 -17.85 3.10 -22.81
C GLY A 629 -18.82 2.56 -23.82
N VAL A 630 -19.80 3.35 -24.22
CA VAL A 630 -20.92 2.88 -25.04
C VAL A 630 -21.10 3.78 -26.26
N ALA A 631 -21.09 3.19 -27.45
CA ALA A 631 -21.44 3.86 -28.70
C ALA A 631 -22.58 3.13 -29.43
N ARG A 632 -23.28 3.86 -30.29
CA ARG A 632 -24.52 3.42 -30.94
C ARG A 632 -24.48 3.63 -32.45
N TYR A 633 -24.70 2.55 -33.19
CA TYR A 633 -25.11 2.60 -34.59
C TYR A 633 -26.63 2.87 -34.72
N PRO A 634 -27.07 3.71 -35.68
CA PRO A 634 -26.28 4.58 -36.56
C PRO A 634 -26.10 6.01 -35.99
N ALA A 635 -26.52 6.26 -34.75
CA ALA A 635 -26.60 7.62 -34.20
C ALA A 635 -25.23 8.28 -34.03
N ASP A 636 -24.23 7.50 -33.63
CA ASP A 636 -22.89 8.00 -33.38
C ASP A 636 -22.01 7.83 -34.63
N SER A 637 -22.06 6.69 -35.31
CA SER A 637 -21.36 6.44 -36.59
C SER A 637 -21.96 5.24 -37.35
N ASP A 638 -21.77 5.23 -38.67
CA ASP A 638 -22.09 4.11 -39.59
C ASP A 638 -20.88 3.19 -39.86
N ASP A 639 -19.67 3.61 -39.49
CA ASP A 639 -18.44 2.84 -39.66
C ASP A 639 -18.13 2.00 -38.40
N PRO A 640 -18.03 0.66 -38.50
CA PRO A 640 -17.67 -0.22 -37.39
C PRO A 640 -16.38 0.16 -36.65
N ALA A 641 -15.36 0.67 -37.35
CA ALA A 641 -14.11 1.08 -36.69
C ALA A 641 -14.33 2.33 -35.84
N THR A 642 -14.96 3.35 -36.41
CA THR A 642 -15.31 4.60 -35.73
C THR A 642 -16.23 4.36 -34.52
N LEU A 643 -17.17 3.40 -34.59
CA LEU A 643 -18.00 3.02 -33.45
C LEU A 643 -17.19 2.46 -32.27
N ILE A 644 -16.19 1.62 -32.55
CA ILE A 644 -15.28 1.10 -31.52
C ILE A 644 -14.47 2.25 -30.91
N ASP A 645 -13.94 3.16 -31.72
CA ASP A 645 -13.16 4.33 -31.25
C ASP A 645 -14.01 5.28 -30.39
N PHE A 646 -15.29 5.47 -30.73
CA PHE A 646 -16.23 6.27 -29.92
C PHE A 646 -16.59 5.59 -28.60
N ALA A 647 -16.76 4.27 -28.61
CA ALA A 647 -16.95 3.50 -27.37
C ALA A 647 -15.70 3.56 -26.49
N ASP A 648 -14.50 3.46 -27.07
CA ASP A 648 -13.23 3.62 -26.35
C ASP A 648 -13.10 5.02 -25.72
N LEU A 649 -13.41 6.07 -26.48
CA LEU A 649 -13.38 7.44 -25.98
C LEU A 649 -14.34 7.65 -24.79
N ALA A 650 -15.53 7.06 -24.86
CA ALA A 650 -16.49 7.07 -23.77
C ALA A 650 -15.98 6.26 -22.55
N MET A 651 -15.29 5.14 -22.77
CA MET A 651 -14.69 4.33 -21.69
C MET A 651 -13.58 5.12 -20.98
N HIS A 652 -12.74 5.82 -21.74
CA HIS A 652 -11.76 6.73 -21.15
C HIS A 652 -12.42 7.85 -20.35
N ARG A 653 -13.55 8.38 -20.80
CA ARG A 653 -14.33 9.35 -20.02
C ARG A 653 -14.86 8.74 -18.71
N ALA A 654 -15.30 7.49 -18.73
CA ALA A 654 -15.69 6.75 -17.52
C ALA A 654 -14.52 6.64 -16.52
N LYS A 655 -13.30 6.37 -17.01
CA LYS A 655 -12.07 6.37 -16.18
C LYS A 655 -11.80 7.73 -15.54
N GLU A 656 -11.96 8.83 -16.27
CA GLU A 656 -11.76 10.19 -15.75
C GLU A 656 -12.76 10.59 -14.66
N LEU A 657 -14.00 10.08 -14.73
CA LEU A 657 -15.09 10.43 -13.81
C LEU A 657 -15.08 9.64 -12.48
N GLY A 658 -14.06 8.83 -12.23
CA GLY A 658 -13.89 8.11 -10.96
C GLY A 658 -13.90 6.59 -11.07
N ARG A 659 -13.82 6.03 -12.29
CA ARG A 659 -13.85 4.59 -12.56
C ARG A 659 -15.13 3.89 -12.07
N ASN A 660 -15.23 2.57 -12.21
CA ASN A 660 -16.41 1.78 -11.80
C ASN A 660 -17.77 2.36 -12.27
N ASN A 661 -17.82 2.86 -13.50
CA ASN A 661 -19.02 3.45 -14.09
C ASN A 661 -19.03 3.21 -15.59
N TYR A 662 -20.13 3.60 -16.23
CA TYR A 662 -20.22 3.62 -17.68
C TYR A 662 -20.55 5.01 -18.21
N GLN A 663 -20.12 5.31 -19.44
CA GLN A 663 -20.47 6.55 -20.15
C GLN A 663 -20.94 6.23 -21.56
N LEU A 664 -21.97 6.96 -21.99
CA LEU A 664 -22.40 7.00 -23.39
C LEU A 664 -21.53 8.01 -24.13
N TYR A 665 -21.11 7.67 -25.34
CA TYR A 665 -20.41 8.59 -26.21
C TYR A 665 -21.22 9.86 -26.43
N ARG A 666 -20.53 11.00 -26.43
CA ARG A 666 -21.08 12.29 -26.83
C ARG A 666 -20.04 13.06 -27.65
N PRO A 667 -20.44 13.87 -28.65
CA PRO A 667 -19.50 14.58 -29.51
C PRO A 667 -18.48 15.46 -28.78
N GLU A 668 -18.85 16.05 -27.62
CA GLU A 668 -17.94 16.92 -26.86
C GLU A 668 -16.70 16.16 -26.31
N MET A 669 -16.76 14.83 -26.26
CA MET A 669 -15.62 14.01 -25.84
C MET A 669 -14.47 14.08 -26.85
N ILE A 670 -14.75 14.22 -28.16
CA ILE A 670 -13.72 14.35 -29.20
C ILE A 670 -12.94 15.64 -29.00
N GLU A 671 -13.65 16.76 -28.83
CA GLU A 671 -13.03 18.07 -28.59
C GLU A 671 -12.13 18.04 -27.36
N ARG A 672 -12.57 17.35 -26.29
CA ARG A 672 -11.79 17.19 -25.06
C ARG A 672 -10.53 16.33 -25.26
N ALA A 673 -10.61 15.25 -26.03
CA ALA A 673 -9.46 14.43 -26.37
C ALA A 673 -8.44 15.19 -27.25
N GLN A 674 -8.92 15.94 -28.25
CA GLN A 674 -8.07 16.79 -29.08
C GLN A 674 -7.43 17.91 -28.26
N TRP A 675 -8.19 18.55 -27.36
CA TRP A 675 -7.68 19.54 -26.41
C TRP A 675 -6.54 18.96 -25.58
N ARG A 676 -6.74 17.77 -25.02
CA ARG A 676 -5.72 17.07 -24.22
C ARG A 676 -4.45 16.80 -25.02
N LEU A 677 -4.55 16.23 -26.22
CA LEU A 677 -3.39 16.00 -27.10
C LEU A 677 -2.65 17.29 -27.46
N LYS A 678 -3.39 18.38 -27.73
CA LYS A 678 -2.79 19.69 -27.97
C LYS A 678 -2.02 20.18 -26.74
N MET A 679 -2.62 20.10 -25.56
CA MET A 679 -1.97 20.49 -24.30
C MET A 679 -0.72 19.66 -24.02
N GLU A 680 -0.76 18.34 -24.17
CA GLU A 680 0.40 17.47 -23.94
C GLU A 680 1.57 17.79 -24.88
N ARG A 681 1.27 18.11 -26.15
CA ARG A 681 2.27 18.54 -27.13
C ARG A 681 2.87 19.90 -26.76
N ASP A 682 2.02 20.88 -26.47
CA ASP A 682 2.43 22.28 -26.29
C ASP A 682 3.15 22.49 -24.94
N LEU A 683 2.73 21.80 -23.87
CA LEU A 683 3.36 21.84 -22.54
C LEU A 683 4.85 21.46 -22.56
N ARG A 684 5.25 20.52 -23.43
CA ARG A 684 6.64 20.06 -23.51
C ARG A 684 7.59 21.17 -23.96
N SER A 685 7.12 22.06 -24.83
CA SER A 685 7.93 23.18 -25.35
C SER A 685 7.78 24.46 -24.51
N ALA A 686 6.72 24.58 -23.71
CA ALA A 686 6.38 25.79 -22.96
C ALA A 686 7.47 26.21 -21.96
N LEU A 687 8.13 25.25 -21.31
CA LEU A 687 9.21 25.51 -20.36
C LEU A 687 10.48 26.04 -21.05
N GLU A 688 10.78 25.55 -22.25
CA GLU A 688 11.95 25.99 -23.04
C GLU A 688 11.76 27.38 -23.66
N ARG A 689 10.50 27.83 -23.78
CA ARG A 689 10.11 29.09 -24.41
C ARG A 689 9.73 30.20 -23.42
N ASP A 690 9.95 29.98 -22.12
CA ASP A 690 9.59 30.92 -21.05
C ASP A 690 8.11 31.35 -21.10
N GLU A 691 7.20 30.43 -21.43
CA GLU A 691 5.77 30.73 -21.56
C GLU A 691 5.03 30.65 -20.21
N PHE A 692 5.66 30.13 -19.16
CA PHE A 692 5.10 30.09 -17.82
C PHE A 692 5.35 31.38 -17.06
N GLU A 693 4.35 31.84 -16.31
CA GLU A 693 4.47 32.97 -15.40
C GLU A 693 3.82 32.64 -14.04
N LEU A 694 4.22 33.37 -13.00
CA LEU A 694 3.65 33.23 -11.66
C LEU A 694 2.82 34.46 -11.33
N HIS A 695 1.61 34.22 -10.87
CA HIS A 695 0.78 35.23 -10.22
C HIS A 695 0.80 34.98 -8.71
N TYR A 696 0.67 36.03 -7.91
CA TYR A 696 0.79 35.98 -6.46
C TYR A 696 -0.50 36.48 -5.83
N GLN A 697 -1.09 35.68 -4.95
CA GLN A 697 -2.28 36.07 -4.20
C GLN A 697 -1.92 36.36 -2.73
N PRO A 698 -2.20 37.57 -2.21
CA PRO A 698 -1.89 37.92 -0.82
C PRO A 698 -2.70 37.12 0.21
N GLN A 699 -2.03 36.73 1.29
CA GLN A 699 -2.61 36.15 2.51
C GLN A 699 -2.52 37.17 3.64
N LEU A 700 -3.64 37.41 4.34
CA LEU A 700 -3.76 38.46 5.34
C LEU A 700 -3.99 37.89 6.73
N ASP A 701 -3.26 38.42 7.70
CA ASP A 701 -3.47 38.11 9.10
C ASP A 701 -4.68 38.87 9.64
N LEU A 702 -5.67 38.15 10.16
CA LEU A 702 -6.91 38.74 10.68
C LEU A 702 -6.71 39.50 11.99
N SER A 703 -5.57 39.31 12.68
CA SER A 703 -5.30 40.03 13.93
C SER A 703 -4.80 41.47 13.68
N SER A 704 -3.89 41.63 12.72
CA SER A 704 -3.21 42.89 12.39
C SER A 704 -3.72 43.55 11.12
N GLY A 705 -4.40 42.78 10.27
CA GLY A 705 -4.90 43.22 8.97
C GLY A 705 -3.83 43.29 7.89
N ARG A 706 -2.58 42.89 8.19
CA ARG A 706 -1.44 43.05 7.29
C ARG A 706 -1.27 41.81 6.40
N VAL A 707 -0.68 42.02 5.23
CA VAL A 707 -0.22 40.91 4.39
C VAL A 707 0.96 40.20 5.07
N VAL A 708 0.83 38.90 5.28
CA VAL A 708 1.82 38.04 5.97
C VAL A 708 2.40 36.97 5.06
N GLY A 709 1.71 36.65 3.97
CA GLY A 709 2.17 35.70 2.98
C GLY A 709 1.63 35.98 1.58
N VAL A 710 2.15 35.25 0.61
CA VAL A 710 1.66 35.21 -0.76
C VAL A 710 1.64 33.77 -1.25
N GLU A 711 0.56 33.36 -1.89
CA GLU A 711 0.50 32.09 -2.62
C GLU A 711 0.92 32.32 -4.07
N ALA A 712 1.90 31.58 -4.55
CA ALA A 712 2.35 31.61 -5.93
C ALA A 712 1.55 30.61 -6.78
N LEU A 713 0.81 31.15 -7.74
CA LEU A 713 -0.12 30.45 -8.60
C LEU A 713 0.40 30.45 -10.03
N LEU A 714 0.64 29.24 -10.56
CA LEU A 714 1.13 29.06 -11.92
C LEU A 714 0.12 29.56 -12.96
N ARG A 715 0.63 30.20 -14.02
CA ARG A 715 -0.11 30.57 -15.22
C ARG A 715 0.71 30.20 -16.45
N TRP A 716 0.02 29.93 -17.55
CA TRP A 716 0.68 29.66 -18.82
C TRP A 716 0.19 30.66 -19.87
N ARG A 717 1.10 31.51 -20.35
CA ARG A 717 0.84 32.47 -21.42
C ARG A 717 1.00 31.76 -22.76
N HIS A 718 -0.01 30.99 -23.14
CA HIS A 718 -0.02 30.25 -24.38
C HIS A 718 -0.13 31.21 -25.59
N PRO A 719 0.68 31.03 -26.66
CA PRO A 719 0.74 31.95 -27.80
C PRO A 719 -0.60 32.12 -28.53
N GLU A 720 -1.35 31.03 -28.72
CA GLU A 720 -2.65 31.06 -29.41
C GLU A 720 -3.86 31.25 -28.47
N LEU A 721 -3.83 30.66 -27.27
CA LEU A 721 -4.99 30.57 -26.38
C LEU A 721 -5.01 31.65 -25.30
N GLY A 722 -3.97 32.49 -25.23
CA GLY A 722 -3.82 33.52 -24.22
C GLY A 722 -3.43 32.94 -22.87
N LEU A 723 -3.86 33.59 -21.79
CA LEU A 723 -3.49 33.21 -20.43
C LEU A 723 -4.34 32.04 -19.93
N LEU A 724 -3.72 30.89 -19.75
CA LEU A 724 -4.33 29.67 -19.23
C LEU A 724 -4.09 29.54 -17.72
N THR A 725 -5.12 29.06 -17.02
CA THR A 725 -5.10 28.74 -15.59
C THR A 725 -4.76 27.26 -15.36
N PRO A 726 -4.27 26.87 -14.16
CA PRO A 726 -3.90 25.49 -13.88
C PRO A 726 -5.00 24.47 -14.19
N ARG A 727 -6.28 24.79 -13.93
CA ARG A 727 -7.41 23.89 -14.25
C ARG A 727 -7.47 23.46 -15.72
N GLN A 728 -6.87 24.22 -16.64
CA GLN A 728 -6.92 23.96 -18.07
C GLN A 728 -5.77 23.06 -18.56
N PHE A 729 -4.64 23.00 -17.84
CA PHE A 729 -3.42 22.30 -18.30
C PHE A 729 -2.74 21.41 -17.24
N LEU A 730 -3.13 21.50 -15.96
CA LEU A 730 -2.49 20.76 -14.88
C LEU A 730 -2.66 19.24 -15.03
N VAL A 731 -3.86 18.77 -15.38
CA VAL A 731 -4.13 17.34 -15.57
C VAL A 731 -3.23 16.72 -16.67
N PRO A 732 -3.14 17.29 -17.89
CA PRO A 732 -2.15 16.85 -18.88
C PRO A 732 -0.69 16.92 -18.39
N ALA A 733 -0.31 17.97 -17.65
CA ALA A 733 1.04 18.12 -17.12
C ALA A 733 1.38 17.04 -16.09
N GLU A 734 0.44 16.70 -15.22
CA GLU A 734 0.55 15.60 -14.28
C GLU A 734 0.64 14.29 -15.03
N ASP A 735 -0.30 13.94 -15.91
CA ASP A 735 -0.34 12.64 -16.59
C ASP A 735 0.92 12.34 -17.40
N THR A 736 1.52 13.36 -18.03
CA THR A 736 2.77 13.25 -18.79
C THR A 736 4.04 13.35 -17.93
N GLY A 737 3.92 13.70 -16.66
CA GLY A 737 5.05 13.91 -15.74
C GLY A 737 5.79 15.23 -15.94
N LEU A 738 5.30 16.10 -16.82
CA LEU A 738 5.83 17.45 -17.05
C LEU A 738 5.60 18.39 -15.86
N ILE A 739 4.68 18.05 -14.94
CA ILE A 739 4.46 18.83 -13.72
C ILE A 739 5.72 18.97 -12.85
N VAL A 740 6.59 17.95 -12.85
CA VAL A 740 7.84 17.95 -12.08
C VAL A 740 8.79 19.08 -12.50
N PRO A 741 9.24 19.15 -13.78
CA PRO A 741 10.15 20.22 -14.19
C PRO A 741 9.49 21.60 -14.13
N ILE A 742 8.17 21.68 -14.35
CA ILE A 742 7.41 22.94 -14.20
C ILE A 742 7.41 23.40 -12.74
N GLY A 743 7.18 22.51 -11.79
CA GLY A 743 7.18 22.82 -10.37
C GLY A 743 8.55 23.21 -9.84
N ALA A 744 9.62 22.55 -10.29
CA ALA A 744 10.99 22.95 -9.98
C ALA A 744 11.32 24.37 -10.47
N TRP A 745 10.87 24.73 -11.69
CA TRP A 745 10.99 26.08 -12.23
C TRP A 745 10.16 27.10 -11.40
N ALA A 746 8.91 26.77 -11.09
CA ALA A 746 8.01 27.62 -10.34
C ALA A 746 8.55 27.90 -8.94
N MET A 747 9.04 26.87 -8.24
CA MET A 747 9.63 26.98 -6.92
C MET A 747 10.84 27.91 -6.91
N ARG A 748 11.75 27.75 -7.88
CA ARG A 748 12.94 28.62 -8.01
C ARG A 748 12.56 30.07 -8.28
N ARG A 749 11.62 30.31 -9.21
CA ARG A 749 11.17 31.66 -9.55
C ARG A 749 10.45 32.34 -8.39
N ALA A 750 9.57 31.61 -7.70
CA ALA A 750 8.81 32.12 -6.57
C ALA A 750 9.72 32.44 -5.36
N CYS A 751 10.66 31.55 -5.02
CA CYS A 751 11.59 31.76 -3.91
C CYS A 751 12.48 33.00 -4.16
N ALA A 752 13.01 33.14 -5.38
CA ALA A 752 13.80 34.31 -5.77
C ALA A 752 12.96 35.61 -5.68
N GLN A 753 11.70 35.55 -6.11
CA GLN A 753 10.82 36.71 -6.08
C GLN A 753 10.51 37.18 -4.65
N VAL A 754 10.13 36.25 -3.77
CA VAL A 754 9.82 36.61 -2.38
C VAL A 754 11.07 37.09 -1.64
N ARG A 755 12.25 36.50 -1.91
CA ARG A 755 13.51 37.01 -1.37
C ARG A 755 13.76 38.47 -1.77
N ARG A 756 13.49 38.82 -3.03
CA ARG A 756 13.59 40.20 -3.51
C ARG A 756 12.63 41.14 -2.77
N TRP A 757 11.37 40.76 -2.59
CA TRP A 757 10.43 41.57 -1.79
C TRP A 757 10.85 41.70 -0.32
N GLN A 758 11.49 40.68 0.25
CA GLN A 758 12.08 40.78 1.59
C GLN A 758 13.20 41.83 1.66
N ASP A 759 14.06 41.89 0.62
CA ASP A 759 15.11 42.90 0.50
C ASP A 759 14.56 44.32 0.26
N GLU A 760 13.37 44.43 -0.34
CA GLU A 760 12.65 45.69 -0.57
C GLU A 760 11.86 46.18 0.67
N GLY A 761 11.95 45.49 1.81
CA GLY A 761 11.39 45.93 3.10
C GLY A 761 10.29 45.02 3.68
N HIS A 762 9.99 43.89 3.05
CA HIS A 762 8.96 42.93 3.48
C HIS A 762 9.54 41.66 4.12
N ALA A 763 10.52 41.80 5.02
CA ALA A 763 11.31 40.69 5.59
C ALA A 763 10.48 39.55 6.23
N GLY A 764 9.24 39.80 6.65
CA GLY A 764 8.34 38.79 7.24
C GLY A 764 7.50 37.99 6.24
N LEU A 765 7.56 38.30 4.94
CA LEU A 765 6.67 37.71 3.93
C LEU A 765 6.98 36.22 3.72
N ARG A 766 5.94 35.39 3.82
CA ARG A 766 6.00 33.95 3.52
C ARG A 766 5.54 33.66 2.10
N LEU A 767 6.11 32.63 1.49
CA LEU A 767 5.76 32.08 0.19
C LEU A 767 5.03 30.76 0.38
N ALA A 768 3.82 30.65 -0.16
CA ALA A 768 3.08 29.39 -0.29
C ALA A 768 3.18 28.84 -1.72
N LEU A 769 3.44 27.53 -1.85
CA LEU A 769 3.54 26.81 -3.12
C LEU A 769 2.81 25.47 -3.07
N ASN A 770 1.95 25.23 -4.06
CA ASN A 770 1.25 23.96 -4.24
C ASN A 770 2.18 22.85 -4.75
N LEU A 771 2.03 21.65 -4.20
CA LEU A 771 2.71 20.43 -4.65
C LEU A 771 1.73 19.43 -5.25
N SER A 772 2.10 18.85 -6.40
CA SER A 772 1.35 17.76 -7.03
C SER A 772 1.69 16.39 -6.43
N LEU A 773 0.82 15.40 -6.65
CA LEU A 773 1.03 14.02 -6.20
C LEU A 773 2.29 13.38 -6.82
N ARG A 774 2.63 13.77 -8.05
CA ARG A 774 3.84 13.25 -8.71
C ARG A 774 5.11 13.83 -8.11
N GLU A 775 5.09 15.10 -7.72
CA GLU A 775 6.22 15.74 -7.03
C GLU A 775 6.43 15.15 -5.63
N LEU A 776 5.34 14.93 -4.88
CA LEU A 776 5.38 14.28 -3.56
C LEU A 776 6.02 12.88 -3.62
N ASN A 777 5.78 12.15 -4.71
CA ASN A 777 6.30 10.80 -4.91
C ASN A 777 7.72 10.74 -5.48
N GLN A 778 8.39 11.88 -5.70
CA GLN A 778 9.80 11.86 -6.10
C GLN A 778 10.70 11.38 -4.97
N ASP A 779 11.73 10.62 -5.33
CA ASP A 779 12.68 10.06 -4.36
C ASP A 779 13.45 11.16 -3.58
N ASP A 780 13.75 12.30 -4.23
CA ASP A 780 14.58 13.37 -3.66
C ASP A 780 13.94 14.79 -3.72
N LEU A 781 12.65 14.90 -3.38
CA LEU A 781 11.97 16.21 -3.31
C LEU A 781 12.65 17.15 -2.28
N ALA A 782 13.01 16.63 -1.11
CA ALA A 782 13.64 17.43 -0.06
C ALA A 782 15.02 17.96 -0.47
N GLY A 783 15.84 17.16 -1.16
CA GLY A 783 17.11 17.62 -1.71
C GLY A 783 16.93 18.74 -2.73
N GLN A 784 15.93 18.63 -3.61
CA GLN A 784 15.62 19.69 -4.58
C GLN A 784 15.18 21.00 -3.90
N VAL A 785 14.28 20.91 -2.91
CA VAL A 785 13.86 22.08 -2.12
C VAL A 785 15.06 22.72 -1.42
N GLY A 786 15.92 21.92 -0.80
CA GLY A 786 17.15 22.39 -0.15
C GLY A 786 18.08 23.12 -1.13
N ALA A 787 18.25 22.61 -2.34
CA ALA A 787 19.05 23.25 -3.38
C ALA A 787 18.45 24.58 -3.84
N VAL A 788 17.12 24.66 -4.04
CA VAL A 788 16.46 25.91 -4.44
C VAL A 788 16.57 26.97 -3.35
N LEU A 789 16.39 26.62 -2.09
CA LEU A 789 16.55 27.53 -0.95
C LEU A 789 18.00 28.06 -0.86
N ALA A 790 18.99 27.18 -1.05
CA ALA A 790 20.40 27.57 -1.08
C ALA A 790 20.73 28.51 -2.25
N ASP A 791 20.20 28.24 -3.44
CA ASP A 791 20.45 29.03 -4.65
C ASP A 791 19.79 30.42 -4.60
N THR A 792 18.59 30.51 -4.02
CA THR A 792 17.81 31.76 -3.95
C THR A 792 18.11 32.58 -2.70
N GLY A 793 18.66 31.96 -1.66
CA GLY A 793 18.94 32.59 -0.37
C GLY A 793 17.70 32.85 0.48
N LEU A 794 16.53 32.31 0.12
CA LEU A 794 15.33 32.37 0.95
C LEU A 794 15.50 31.42 2.15
N ALA A 795 15.30 31.92 3.38
CA ALA A 795 15.35 31.05 4.55
C ALA A 795 14.12 30.11 4.56
N ALA A 796 14.35 28.83 4.87
CA ALA A 796 13.34 27.78 4.76
C ALA A 796 12.03 28.08 5.52
N CYS A 797 12.12 28.79 6.65
CA CYS A 797 10.96 29.18 7.46
C CYS A 797 9.98 30.14 6.74
N HIS A 798 10.39 30.73 5.63
CA HIS A 798 9.53 31.54 4.78
C HIS A 798 8.90 30.77 3.62
N LEU A 799 9.27 29.51 3.40
CA LEU A 799 8.65 28.64 2.41
C LEU A 799 7.61 27.74 3.08
N GLU A 800 6.38 27.79 2.59
CA GLU A 800 5.26 26.91 2.97
C GLU A 800 4.86 26.08 1.74
N LEU A 801 4.82 24.76 1.89
CA LEU A 801 4.44 23.83 0.85
C LEU A 801 3.03 23.31 1.12
N GLU A 802 2.14 23.48 0.14
CA GLU A 802 0.73 23.17 0.25
C GLU A 802 0.45 21.81 -0.40
N LEU A 803 -0.25 20.95 0.35
CA LEU A 803 -0.53 19.57 -0.03
C LEU A 803 -2.05 19.37 0.03
N ASN A 804 -2.66 19.02 -1.09
CA ASN A 804 -4.09 18.69 -1.14
C ASN A 804 -4.46 17.52 -0.20
N GLU A 805 -5.56 17.64 0.53
CA GLU A 805 -6.08 16.61 1.44
C GLU A 805 -6.12 15.21 0.81
N ARG A 806 -6.71 15.07 -0.39
CA ARG A 806 -6.89 13.77 -1.06
C ARG A 806 -5.57 13.13 -1.49
N MET A 807 -4.60 13.96 -1.84
CA MET A 807 -3.26 13.53 -2.20
C MET A 807 -2.56 12.91 -0.99
N VAL A 808 -2.62 13.58 0.16
CA VAL A 808 -2.02 13.09 1.41
C VAL A 808 -2.68 11.79 1.86
N MET A 809 -4.00 11.65 1.72
CA MET A 809 -4.73 10.42 2.12
C MET A 809 -4.38 9.19 1.28
N ARG A 810 -3.93 9.35 0.03
CA ARG A 810 -3.70 8.23 -0.90
C ARG A 810 -2.51 7.35 -0.51
N ASP A 811 -1.43 7.96 -0.05
CA ASP A 811 -0.22 7.31 0.45
C ASP A 811 0.36 8.12 1.62
N TRP A 812 -0.37 8.09 2.73
CA TRP A 812 -0.10 8.95 3.88
C TRP A 812 1.23 8.62 4.57
N GLU A 813 1.70 7.35 4.50
CA GLU A 813 2.99 6.95 5.08
C GLU A 813 4.15 7.64 4.35
N ARG A 814 4.15 7.55 3.01
CA ARG A 814 5.12 8.27 2.17
C ARG A 814 4.99 9.78 2.34
N ALA A 815 3.77 10.30 2.37
CA ALA A 815 3.54 11.73 2.56
C ALA A 815 4.16 12.23 3.88
N VAL A 816 3.97 11.49 4.99
CA VAL A 816 4.56 11.82 6.29
C VAL A 816 6.09 11.78 6.27
N GLU A 817 6.70 10.81 5.58
CA GLU A 817 8.16 10.75 5.42
C GLU A 817 8.70 12.01 4.70
N VAL A 818 8.08 12.37 3.58
CA VAL A 818 8.47 13.55 2.80
C VAL A 818 8.24 14.83 3.57
N MET A 819 7.09 14.97 4.24
CA MET A 819 6.80 16.12 5.08
C MET A 819 7.82 16.26 6.23
N ASN A 820 8.21 15.17 6.88
CA ASN A 820 9.25 15.23 7.92
C ASN A 820 10.60 15.65 7.35
N ALA A 821 10.96 15.18 6.16
CA ALA A 821 12.20 15.59 5.48
C ALA A 821 12.18 17.08 5.12
N LEU A 822 11.06 17.59 4.60
CA LEU A 822 10.87 19.02 4.29
C LEU A 822 10.91 19.89 5.55
N ARG A 823 10.27 19.43 6.63
CA ARG A 823 10.30 20.11 7.92
C ARG A 823 11.70 20.12 8.55
N ALA A 824 12.51 19.07 8.34
CA ALA A 824 13.90 19.04 8.79
C ALA A 824 14.77 20.11 8.10
N LEU A 825 14.39 20.56 6.90
CA LEU A 825 15.00 21.73 6.23
C LEU A 825 14.53 23.06 6.84
N GLY A 826 13.44 23.05 7.59
CA GLY A 826 12.80 24.23 8.17
C GLY A 826 11.64 24.79 7.35
N ALA A 827 11.19 24.11 6.30
CA ALA A 827 10.03 24.52 5.50
C ALA A 827 8.72 24.26 6.26
N GLY A 828 7.75 25.15 6.09
CA GLY A 828 6.38 25.00 6.56
C GLY A 828 5.57 24.10 5.64
N ILE A 829 4.54 23.46 6.18
CA ILE A 829 3.65 22.57 5.42
C ILE A 829 2.20 22.92 5.73
N ALA A 830 1.39 23.12 4.70
CA ALA A 830 -0.04 23.36 4.83
C ALA A 830 -0.84 22.25 4.16
N VAL A 831 -1.99 21.89 4.74
CA VAL A 831 -2.97 21.03 4.08
C VAL A 831 -4.01 21.90 3.38
N ASP A 832 -4.16 21.68 2.09
CA ASP A 832 -5.06 22.42 1.21
C ASP A 832 -6.36 21.66 0.90
N ASP A 833 -7.41 22.38 0.50
CA ASP A 833 -8.76 21.88 0.21
C ASP A 833 -9.42 21.11 1.38
N PHE A 834 -9.12 21.47 2.63
CA PHE A 834 -9.56 20.67 3.78
C PHE A 834 -11.09 20.73 3.97
N GLY A 835 -11.71 19.54 4.01
CA GLY A 835 -13.15 19.33 4.19
C GLY A 835 -13.85 18.85 2.92
N ALA A 836 -13.22 18.95 1.74
CA ALA A 836 -13.77 18.44 0.48
C ALA A 836 -13.56 16.92 0.31
N GLY A 837 -12.84 16.27 1.23
CA GLY A 837 -12.57 14.84 1.28
C GLY A 837 -13.04 14.17 2.58
N HIS A 838 -12.85 12.85 2.66
CA HIS A 838 -13.11 12.05 3.86
C HIS A 838 -11.82 11.87 4.67
N SER A 839 -11.25 12.93 5.24
CA SER A 839 -10.14 12.78 6.18
C SER A 839 -10.56 12.05 7.45
N SER A 840 -9.81 11.01 7.81
CA SER A 840 -9.87 10.49 9.16
C SER A 840 -9.15 11.47 10.07
N LEU A 841 -9.87 12.10 11.01
CA LEU A 841 -9.31 12.97 12.06
C LEU A 841 -8.08 12.37 12.76
N ALA A 842 -8.03 11.04 12.86
CA ALA A 842 -6.91 10.29 13.42
C ALA A 842 -5.62 10.34 12.58
N GLN A 843 -5.71 10.63 11.27
CA GLN A 843 -4.54 10.72 10.37
C GLN A 843 -3.96 12.13 10.33
N LEU A 844 -4.81 13.17 10.32
CA LEU A 844 -4.39 14.57 10.38
C LEU A 844 -3.49 14.85 11.61
N ARG A 845 -3.79 14.14 12.69
CA ARG A 845 -3.01 13.98 13.92
C ARG A 845 -1.52 13.65 13.74
N ARG A 846 -1.18 12.90 12.69
CA ARG A 846 0.16 12.36 12.45
C ARG A 846 0.97 13.23 11.50
N PHE A 847 0.32 14.18 10.83
CA PHE A 847 0.95 15.01 9.83
C PHE A 847 1.69 16.16 10.51
N PRO A 848 2.98 16.37 10.19
CA PRO A 848 3.77 17.46 10.76
C PRO A 848 3.45 18.79 10.05
N VAL A 849 2.17 19.17 10.05
CA VAL A 849 1.61 20.32 9.33
C VAL A 849 1.55 21.56 10.24
N ASN A 850 1.78 22.72 9.65
CA ASN A 850 1.78 24.03 10.31
C ASN A 850 0.45 24.75 10.15
N ALA A 851 -0.19 24.55 9.01
CA ALA A 851 -1.41 25.26 8.65
C ALA A 851 -2.43 24.34 7.98
N LEU A 852 -3.68 24.76 8.08
CA LEU A 852 -4.83 24.12 7.43
C LEU A 852 -5.61 25.18 6.68
N LYS A 853 -5.81 24.97 5.38
CA LYS A 853 -6.58 25.86 4.51
C LYS A 853 -8.01 25.31 4.39
N ILE A 854 -8.99 26.12 4.78
CA ILE A 854 -10.42 25.80 4.66
C ILE A 854 -10.81 25.98 3.20
N ASP A 855 -11.34 24.92 2.58
CA ASP A 855 -11.77 24.97 1.19
C ASP A 855 -12.82 26.07 0.95
N HIS A 856 -12.70 26.71 -0.22
CA HIS A 856 -13.57 27.80 -0.64
C HIS A 856 -15.06 27.44 -0.64
N SER A 857 -15.45 26.17 -0.81
CA SER A 857 -16.88 25.78 -0.82
C SER A 857 -17.54 25.99 0.55
N PHE A 858 -16.82 25.76 1.64
CA PHE A 858 -17.32 26.00 3.00
C PHE A 858 -17.35 27.48 3.34
N VAL A 859 -16.39 28.26 2.84
CA VAL A 859 -16.37 29.71 3.02
C VAL A 859 -17.49 30.36 2.20
N HIS A 860 -17.77 29.86 1.00
CA HIS A 860 -18.89 30.33 0.18
C HIS A 860 -20.24 30.10 0.87
N ALA A 861 -20.41 28.95 1.55
CA ALA A 861 -21.59 28.60 2.32
C ALA A 861 -21.87 29.50 3.54
N LEU A 862 -20.91 30.33 3.99
CA LEU A 862 -21.10 31.30 5.09
C LEU A 862 -22.03 32.49 4.73
N SER A 863 -22.66 32.46 3.56
CA SER A 863 -23.46 33.57 3.02
C SER A 863 -24.96 33.23 3.06
N GLY A 864 -25.65 33.43 4.19
CA GLY A 864 -27.11 33.29 4.27
C GLY A 864 -27.66 32.96 5.67
N GLU A 865 -28.94 33.28 5.89
CA GLU A 865 -29.71 32.99 7.10
C GLU A 865 -29.81 31.47 7.36
N GLY A 866 -28.84 30.89 8.08
CA GLY A 866 -28.80 29.46 8.37
C GLY A 866 -27.64 29.02 9.26
N ASN A 867 -27.73 27.81 9.80
CA ASN A 867 -26.78 27.18 10.74
C ASN A 867 -25.43 26.76 10.09
N ASP A 868 -25.08 27.32 8.94
CA ASP A 868 -23.99 26.86 8.05
C ASP A 868 -22.60 27.34 8.49
N ALA A 869 -22.52 28.21 9.51
CA ALA A 869 -21.27 28.57 10.17
C ALA A 869 -20.66 27.44 11.01
N ALA A 870 -21.42 26.37 11.29
CA ALA A 870 -21.00 25.28 12.16
C ALA A 870 -19.77 24.54 11.61
N ILE A 871 -19.67 24.33 10.30
CA ILE A 871 -18.57 23.56 9.69
C ILE A 871 -17.25 24.36 9.73
N PRO A 872 -17.15 25.59 9.20
CA PRO A 872 -15.94 26.39 9.35
C PRO A 872 -15.53 26.60 10.81
N ALA A 873 -16.48 26.85 11.73
CA ALA A 873 -16.19 27.00 13.15
C ALA A 873 -15.61 25.72 13.78
N ALA A 874 -16.12 24.55 13.39
CA ALA A 874 -15.60 23.26 13.82
C ALA A 874 -14.20 23.00 13.26
N ILE A 875 -13.95 23.32 11.99
CA ILE A 875 -12.63 23.19 11.36
C ILE A 875 -11.61 24.09 12.06
N ILE A 876 -11.97 25.35 12.33
CA ILE A 876 -11.10 26.30 13.03
C ILE A 876 -10.77 25.77 14.45
N SER A 877 -11.79 25.35 15.20
CA SER A 877 -11.61 24.81 16.54
C SER A 877 -10.74 23.54 16.55
N LEU A 878 -10.93 22.65 15.58
CA LEU A 878 -10.14 21.44 15.41
C LEU A 878 -8.67 21.77 15.15
N ALA A 879 -8.41 22.65 14.18
CA ALA A 879 -7.05 23.01 13.78
C ALA A 879 -6.29 23.69 14.94
N HIS A 880 -6.93 24.61 15.66
CA HIS A 880 -6.34 25.21 16.88
C HIS A 880 -6.07 24.18 17.97
N SER A 881 -6.98 23.22 18.13
CA SER A 881 -6.77 22.12 19.08
C SER A 881 -5.66 21.16 18.62
N LEU A 882 -5.23 21.20 17.37
CA LEU A 882 -4.04 20.48 16.87
C LEU A 882 -2.79 21.37 16.82
N GLY A 883 -2.88 22.62 17.29
CA GLY A 883 -1.77 23.58 17.26
C GLY A 883 -1.45 24.12 15.86
N MET A 884 -2.38 24.02 14.91
CA MET A 884 -2.24 24.51 13.54
C MET A 884 -2.84 25.90 13.38
N ARG A 885 -2.25 26.68 12.47
CA ARG A 885 -2.81 27.93 11.97
C ARG A 885 -3.90 27.65 10.94
N VAL A 886 -4.92 28.50 10.87
CA VAL A 886 -6.02 28.33 9.91
C VAL A 886 -6.06 29.47 8.91
N ILE A 887 -6.12 29.11 7.64
CA ILE A 887 -6.30 30.04 6.52
C ILE A 887 -7.67 29.76 5.91
N ALA A 888 -8.53 30.77 5.77
CA ALA A 888 -9.78 30.61 5.05
C ALA A 888 -9.63 31.09 3.60
N GLU A 889 -9.94 30.22 2.63
CA GLU A 889 -9.83 30.53 1.22
C GLU A 889 -11.13 31.01 0.59
N GLY A 890 -11.03 31.74 -0.52
CA GLY A 890 -12.20 32.17 -1.26
C GLY A 890 -13.09 33.16 -0.49
N VAL A 891 -12.50 33.96 0.41
CA VAL A 891 -13.24 35.05 1.07
C VAL A 891 -13.55 36.14 0.05
N GLU A 892 -14.83 36.39 -0.21
CA GLU A 892 -15.29 37.33 -1.23
C GLU A 892 -16.06 38.53 -0.65
N THR A 893 -16.60 38.41 0.58
CA THR A 893 -17.47 39.42 1.20
C THR A 893 -17.05 39.79 2.63
N ASP A 894 -17.39 41.01 3.06
CA ASP A 894 -17.18 41.49 4.43
C ASP A 894 -17.85 40.59 5.47
N SER A 895 -19.07 40.11 5.18
CA SER A 895 -19.83 39.23 6.08
C SER A 895 -19.09 37.92 6.37
N GLN A 896 -18.55 37.27 5.34
CA GLN A 896 -17.74 36.06 5.50
C GLN A 896 -16.51 36.34 6.38
N CYS A 897 -15.82 37.45 6.12
CA CYS A 897 -14.65 37.86 6.89
C CYS A 897 -14.99 38.10 8.37
N GLU A 898 -16.10 38.78 8.67
CA GLU A 898 -16.55 38.99 10.05
C GLU A 898 -16.87 37.68 10.77
N ILE A 899 -17.54 36.74 10.10
CA ILE A 899 -17.86 35.43 10.69
C ILE A 899 -16.58 34.67 10.98
N LEU A 900 -15.61 34.66 10.06
CA LEU A 900 -14.31 34.03 10.25
C LEU A 900 -13.52 34.67 11.40
N ALA A 901 -13.53 36.00 11.48
CA ALA A 901 -12.89 36.76 12.55
C ALA A 901 -13.53 36.46 13.93
N ARG A 902 -14.86 36.38 14.01
CA ARG A 902 -15.60 36.00 15.24
C ARG A 902 -15.30 34.56 15.68
N ASN A 903 -15.13 33.65 14.72
CA ASN A 903 -14.73 32.27 14.97
C ASN A 903 -13.21 32.10 15.16
N MET A 904 -12.48 33.21 15.35
CA MET A 904 -11.06 33.22 15.68
C MET A 904 -10.14 32.67 14.57
N CYS A 905 -10.55 32.68 13.30
CA CYS A 905 -9.67 32.34 12.18
C CYS A 905 -8.39 33.21 12.20
N ASP A 906 -7.25 32.64 11.80
CA ASP A 906 -5.96 33.33 11.88
C ASP A 906 -5.69 34.16 10.63
N GLU A 907 -5.89 33.58 9.45
CA GLU A 907 -5.58 34.21 8.17
C GLU A 907 -6.70 34.04 7.14
N ILE A 908 -6.74 34.94 6.17
CA ILE A 908 -7.67 34.86 5.04
C ILE A 908 -6.97 35.07 3.71
N GLN A 909 -7.57 34.48 2.69
CA GLN A 909 -7.19 34.66 1.30
C GLN A 909 -8.44 34.71 0.43
N GLY A 910 -8.50 35.65 -0.51
CA GLY A 910 -9.63 35.73 -1.44
C GLY A 910 -9.82 37.08 -2.10
N LYS A 911 -10.81 37.15 -3.00
CA LYS A 911 -11.09 38.32 -3.83
C LYS A 911 -11.54 39.54 -3.02
N LEU A 912 -12.00 39.34 -1.78
CA LEU A 912 -12.32 40.44 -0.86
C LEU A 912 -11.19 41.46 -0.78
N PHE A 913 -9.95 40.98 -0.68
CA PHE A 913 -8.77 41.84 -0.64
C PHE A 913 -8.17 42.06 -2.03
N SER A 914 -7.85 40.96 -2.72
CA SER A 914 -7.26 41.00 -4.07
C SER A 914 -7.38 39.65 -4.80
N PRO A 915 -7.63 39.64 -6.13
CA PRO A 915 -7.33 38.47 -6.95
C PRO A 915 -5.82 38.20 -6.99
N ALA A 916 -5.42 37.09 -7.61
CA ALA A 916 -4.02 36.82 -7.93
C ALA A 916 -3.48 37.87 -8.91
N LEU A 917 -2.32 38.44 -8.62
CA LEU A 917 -1.70 39.53 -9.36
C LEU A 917 -0.39 39.09 -10.00
N ASP A 918 0.01 39.69 -11.12
CA ASP A 918 1.36 39.50 -11.63
C ASP A 918 2.43 40.07 -10.67
N GLU A 919 3.69 39.77 -10.96
CA GLU A 919 4.86 40.17 -10.16
C GLU A 919 4.90 41.69 -9.86
N GLN A 920 4.55 42.53 -10.84
CA GLN A 920 4.64 43.98 -10.71
C GLN A 920 3.49 44.54 -9.87
N ALA A 921 2.27 44.09 -10.14
CA ALA A 921 1.08 44.52 -9.41
C ALA A 921 1.12 44.05 -7.94
N ALA A 922 1.63 42.83 -7.69
CA ALA A 922 1.84 42.33 -6.33
C ALA A 922 2.86 43.19 -5.56
N GLY A 923 4.00 43.53 -6.18
CA GLY A 923 5.00 44.41 -5.57
C GLY A 923 4.46 45.80 -5.24
N ALA A 924 3.68 46.40 -6.15
CA ALA A 924 3.03 47.69 -5.92
C ALA A 924 2.03 47.65 -4.75
N LEU A 925 1.25 46.56 -4.64
CA LEU A 925 0.31 46.36 -3.54
C LEU A 925 1.04 46.25 -2.19
N LEU A 926 2.14 45.49 -2.14
CA LEU A 926 2.95 45.35 -0.93
C LEU A 926 3.57 46.69 -0.50
N ALA A 927 4.13 47.44 -1.45
CA ALA A 927 4.72 48.75 -1.21
C ALA A 927 3.71 49.79 -0.70
N ALA A 928 2.44 49.70 -1.14
CA ALA A 928 1.36 50.58 -0.67
C ALA A 928 0.97 50.33 0.80
N GLY A 929 1.37 49.20 1.40
CA GLY A 929 1.07 48.86 2.80
C GLY A 929 -0.43 48.69 3.08
N ARG A 930 -1.22 48.36 2.04
CA ARG A 930 -2.67 48.18 2.16
C ARG A 930 -2.97 46.98 3.07
N GLY A 931 -3.90 47.15 4.01
CA GLY A 931 -4.36 46.10 4.92
C GLY A 931 -5.88 46.04 5.00
N LEU A 932 -6.39 45.10 5.78
CA LEU A 932 -7.83 45.00 6.05
C LEU A 932 -8.34 46.21 6.85
N PRO A 933 -9.57 46.69 6.57
CA PRO A 933 -10.25 47.65 7.42
C PRO A 933 -10.31 47.17 8.86
N ALA A 934 -10.11 48.08 9.81
CA ALA A 934 -10.04 47.74 11.23
C ALA A 934 -11.28 46.95 11.72
N GLN A 935 -12.48 47.28 11.21
CA GLN A 935 -13.75 46.63 11.58
C GLN A 935 -13.79 45.12 11.26
N LEU A 936 -12.96 44.65 10.33
CA LEU A 936 -12.88 43.25 9.91
C LEU A 936 -11.80 42.46 10.68
N LEU A 937 -11.11 43.10 11.63
CA LEU A 937 -10.06 42.45 12.42
C LEU A 937 -10.64 41.61 13.56
N ARG A 938 -10.02 40.46 13.81
CA ARG A 938 -10.32 39.52 14.90
C ARG A 938 -10.27 40.17 16.29
N MET A 939 -9.47 41.22 16.45
CA MET A 939 -9.26 41.92 17.72
C MET A 939 -9.55 43.41 17.61
N HIS A 940 -10.82 43.76 17.40
CA HIS A 940 -11.25 45.15 17.49
C HIS A 940 -11.43 45.58 18.94
N LYS A 941 -10.78 46.68 19.35
CA LYS A 941 -11.20 47.41 20.57
C LYS A 941 -12.45 48.19 20.20
N ARG A 942 -13.62 47.65 20.54
CA ARG A 942 -14.93 48.20 20.16
C ARG A 942 -15.15 49.60 20.73
N GLU A 943 -15.93 50.41 20.03
CA GLU A 943 -16.28 51.76 20.48
C GLU A 943 -17.17 51.67 21.74
N ARG A 944 -16.76 52.33 22.81
CA ARG A 944 -17.46 52.34 24.10
C ARG A 944 -18.88 52.87 23.94
N THR A 945 -19.90 52.11 24.35
CA THR A 945 -21.30 52.53 24.23
C THR A 945 -21.98 52.65 25.60
N LEU A 946 -22.49 53.84 25.90
CA LEU A 946 -23.21 54.17 27.13
C LEU A 946 -24.69 54.43 26.84
N LEU A 947 -25.60 53.75 27.54
CA LEU A 947 -27.03 54.03 27.51
C LEU A 947 -27.44 54.81 28.76
N LEU A 948 -28.00 55.99 28.55
CA LEU A 948 -28.61 56.80 29.60
C LEU A 948 -30.12 56.60 29.57
N VAL A 949 -30.72 56.22 30.71
CA VAL A 949 -32.15 55.99 30.82
C VAL A 949 -32.70 56.88 31.94
N ASP A 950 -33.52 57.87 31.60
CA ASP A 950 -34.12 58.80 32.56
C ASP A 950 -35.38 59.39 31.90
N ASP A 951 -36.48 59.50 32.63
CA ASP A 951 -37.75 60.00 32.12
C ASP A 951 -37.79 61.53 31.99
N GLU A 952 -36.86 62.24 32.61
CA GLU A 952 -36.72 63.68 32.51
C GLU A 952 -35.78 64.08 31.34
N PRO A 953 -36.29 64.72 30.27
CA PRO A 953 -35.47 65.11 29.11
C PRO A 953 -34.34 66.09 29.46
N ASN A 954 -34.55 66.92 30.49
CA ASN A 954 -33.56 67.88 30.99
C ASN A 954 -32.35 67.18 31.61
N ILE A 955 -32.58 66.08 32.32
CA ILE A 955 -31.53 65.28 32.95
C ILE A 955 -30.73 64.53 31.88
N LEU A 956 -31.40 63.90 30.91
CA LEU A 956 -30.74 63.28 29.75
C LEU A 956 -29.87 64.28 28.98
N ALA A 957 -30.37 65.48 28.73
CA ALA A 957 -29.62 66.54 28.05
C ALA A 957 -28.40 67.01 28.86
N ALA A 958 -28.54 67.13 30.20
CA ALA A 958 -27.44 67.51 31.09
C ALA A 958 -26.35 66.43 31.12
N LEU A 959 -26.71 65.16 31.30
CA LEU A 959 -25.79 64.02 31.30
C LEU A 959 -25.08 63.87 29.94
N ARG A 960 -25.83 63.98 28.83
CA ARG A 960 -25.26 63.91 27.47
C ARG A 960 -24.29 65.05 27.20
N ARG A 961 -24.60 66.27 27.66
CA ARG A 961 -23.69 67.43 27.54
C ARG A 961 -22.42 67.20 28.34
N GLN A 962 -22.54 66.65 29.54
CA GLN A 962 -21.42 66.45 30.45
C GLN A 962 -20.44 65.36 29.99
N LEU A 963 -20.96 64.34 29.31
CA LEU A 963 -20.19 63.21 28.82
C LEU A 963 -19.73 63.38 27.35
N ARG A 964 -19.99 64.54 26.75
CA ARG A 964 -19.58 64.86 25.38
C ARG A 964 -18.06 64.92 25.28
N GLY A 965 -17.50 64.25 24.27
CA GLY A 965 -16.05 64.22 24.03
C GLY A 965 -15.28 63.16 24.83
N ALA A 966 -15.97 62.29 25.57
CA ALA A 966 -15.34 61.22 26.36
C ALA A 966 -14.94 59.97 25.55
N GLY A 967 -15.00 60.02 24.20
CA GLY A 967 -14.62 58.90 23.32
C GLY A 967 -15.55 57.69 23.42
N MET A 968 -16.85 57.93 23.57
CA MET A 968 -17.89 56.91 23.70
C MET A 968 -19.17 57.34 22.97
N ARG A 969 -19.89 56.37 22.38
CA ARG A 969 -21.21 56.53 21.79
C ARG A 969 -22.25 56.60 22.91
N ILE A 970 -23.04 57.67 22.97
CA ILE A 970 -24.06 57.88 23.99
C ILE A 970 -25.44 57.67 23.37
N LEU A 971 -26.17 56.67 23.86
CA LEU A 971 -27.56 56.40 23.58
C LEU A 971 -28.43 56.94 24.72
N THR A 972 -29.64 57.38 24.42
CA THR A 972 -30.57 57.95 25.42
C THR A 972 -31.96 57.34 25.25
N ALA A 973 -32.57 56.90 26.35
CA ALA A 973 -33.94 56.40 26.38
C ALA A 973 -34.78 57.15 27.44
N PRO A 974 -36.04 57.51 27.15
CA PRO A 974 -36.92 58.21 28.08
C PRO A 974 -37.57 57.30 29.14
N GLY A 975 -37.18 56.03 29.26
CA GLY A 975 -37.79 55.07 30.17
C GLY A 975 -37.27 53.64 29.98
N GLY A 976 -37.62 52.74 30.92
CA GLY A 976 -37.11 51.37 30.94
C GLY A 976 -37.53 50.50 29.74
N ARG A 977 -38.73 50.70 29.18
CA ARG A 977 -39.20 49.92 28.00
C ARG A 977 -38.43 50.29 26.73
N GLU A 978 -38.25 51.57 26.47
CA GLU A 978 -37.45 52.08 25.35
C GLU A 978 -35.98 51.71 25.53
N GLY A 979 -35.49 51.71 26.76
CA GLY A 979 -34.17 51.18 27.11
C GLY A 979 -34.00 49.71 26.71
N MET A 980 -35.00 48.87 26.98
CA MET A 980 -35.01 47.46 26.56
C MET A 980 -35.06 47.31 25.04
N ALA A 981 -35.91 48.08 24.34
CA ALA A 981 -36.00 48.04 22.87
C ALA A 981 -34.68 48.47 22.20
N LEU A 982 -33.95 49.41 22.80
CA LEU A 982 -32.61 49.76 22.34
C LEU A 982 -31.60 48.63 22.59
N LEU A 983 -31.69 47.90 23.71
CA LEU A 983 -30.80 46.76 23.95
C LEU A 983 -31.03 45.59 22.98
N GLU A 984 -32.23 45.46 22.41
CA GLU A 984 -32.52 44.46 21.37
C GLU A 984 -31.89 44.78 20.01
N THR A 985 -31.61 46.05 19.75
CA THR A 985 -31.14 46.54 18.43
C THR A 985 -29.72 47.09 18.46
N GLU A 986 -29.23 47.51 19.62
CA GLU A 986 -27.96 48.18 19.83
C GLU A 986 -27.20 47.52 20.99
N HIS A 987 -25.89 47.29 20.80
CA HIS A 987 -25.03 46.71 21.84
C HIS A 987 -24.57 47.79 22.83
N VAL A 988 -24.84 47.60 24.12
CA VAL A 988 -24.54 48.57 25.18
C VAL A 988 -23.57 47.97 26.21
N ASP A 989 -22.50 48.71 26.50
CA ASP A 989 -21.45 48.29 27.43
C ASP A 989 -21.74 48.71 28.88
N VAL A 990 -22.24 49.94 29.06
CA VAL A 990 -22.58 50.52 30.36
C VAL A 990 -23.96 51.15 30.27
N ILE A 991 -24.79 50.95 31.31
CA ILE A 991 -26.10 51.59 31.47
C ILE A 991 -26.05 52.47 32.71
N LEU A 992 -26.59 53.69 32.59
CA LEU A 992 -26.90 54.57 33.70
C LEU A 992 -28.40 54.88 33.69
N SER A 993 -29.13 54.29 34.63
CA SER A 993 -30.59 54.45 34.73
C SER A 993 -30.97 55.32 35.92
N ASP A 994 -31.99 56.15 35.78
CA ASP A 994 -32.66 56.74 36.94
C ASP A 994 -33.44 55.68 37.72
N GLN A 995 -33.57 55.88 39.03
CA GLN A 995 -34.32 55.00 39.92
C GLN A 995 -35.84 55.13 39.73
N ARG A 996 -36.36 56.35 39.55
CA ARG A 996 -37.80 56.66 39.52
C ARG A 996 -38.24 57.00 38.11
N MET A 997 -38.61 55.99 37.36
CA MET A 997 -39.20 56.16 36.04
C MET A 997 -40.65 55.64 36.02
N PRO A 998 -41.54 56.22 35.20
CA PRO A 998 -42.89 55.73 34.99
C PRO A 998 -42.88 54.31 34.40
N ASP A 999 -43.93 53.54 34.67
CA ASP A 999 -44.17 52.16 34.19
C ASP A 999 -43.18 51.07 34.68
N MET A 1000 -41.88 51.34 34.69
CA MET A 1000 -40.83 50.39 35.09
C MET A 1000 -39.73 51.15 35.83
N THR A 1001 -39.48 50.78 37.10
CA THR A 1001 -38.43 51.42 37.90
C THR A 1001 -37.04 51.09 37.38
N GLY A 1002 -36.04 51.94 37.69
CA GLY A 1002 -34.66 51.70 37.28
C GLY A 1002 -34.10 50.35 37.75
N VAL A 1003 -34.41 49.95 38.98
CA VAL A 1003 -33.97 48.65 39.52
C VAL A 1003 -34.65 47.48 38.79
N GLU A 1004 -35.94 47.57 38.45
CA GLU A 1004 -36.64 46.53 37.70
C GLU A 1004 -36.07 46.39 36.28
N PHE A 1005 -35.81 47.51 35.61
CA PHE A 1005 -35.13 47.54 34.33
C PHE A 1005 -33.75 46.87 34.43
N LEU A 1006 -32.90 47.28 35.37
CA LEU A 1006 -31.55 46.71 35.50
C LEU A 1006 -31.57 45.22 35.90
N ARG A 1007 -32.58 44.75 36.65
CA ARG A 1007 -32.80 43.30 36.89
C ARG A 1007 -33.18 42.56 35.61
N ALA A 1008 -34.03 43.13 34.76
CA ALA A 1008 -34.36 42.56 33.45
C ALA A 1008 -33.13 42.52 32.53
N VAL A 1009 -32.30 43.57 32.54
CA VAL A 1009 -31.02 43.62 31.83
C VAL A 1009 -30.05 42.56 32.35
N LYS A 1010 -29.96 42.33 33.67
CA LYS A 1010 -29.10 41.27 34.22
C LYS A 1010 -29.42 39.90 33.61
N THR A 1011 -30.69 39.62 33.35
CA THR A 1011 -31.12 38.33 32.80
C THR A 1011 -30.95 38.26 31.28
N SER A 1012 -31.32 39.32 30.56
CA SER A 1012 -31.30 39.35 29.09
C SER A 1012 -29.93 39.71 28.50
N HIS A 1013 -29.18 40.58 29.19
CA HIS A 1013 -27.88 41.13 28.79
C HIS A 1013 -26.92 41.13 30.00
N PRO A 1014 -26.54 39.94 30.49
CA PRO A 1014 -25.75 39.79 31.72
C PRO A 1014 -24.40 40.51 31.66
N ASP A 1015 -23.89 40.72 30.46
CA ASP A 1015 -22.55 41.24 30.18
C ASP A 1015 -22.44 42.76 30.21
N THR A 1016 -23.55 43.48 30.35
CA THR A 1016 -23.61 44.94 30.42
C THR A 1016 -23.38 45.42 31.86
N VAL A 1017 -22.57 46.46 32.05
CA VAL A 1017 -22.35 47.04 33.39
C VAL A 1017 -23.52 47.97 33.73
N ARG A 1018 -24.18 47.72 34.85
CA ARG A 1018 -25.45 48.33 35.23
C ARG A 1018 -25.26 49.32 36.37
N MET A 1019 -25.59 50.60 36.17
CA MET A 1019 -25.49 51.66 37.18
C MET A 1019 -26.83 52.36 37.37
N VAL A 1020 -27.09 52.83 38.59
CA VAL A 1020 -28.32 53.56 38.92
C VAL A 1020 -28.03 54.94 39.53
N LEU A 1021 -28.82 55.94 39.15
CA LEU A 1021 -28.87 57.27 39.76
C LEU A 1021 -30.11 57.34 40.67
N SER A 1022 -29.93 57.67 41.95
CA SER A 1022 -31.03 57.73 42.93
C SER A 1022 -30.90 58.94 43.87
N GLY A 1023 -32.01 59.37 44.48
CA GLY A 1023 -32.01 60.39 45.54
C GLY A 1023 -31.68 59.83 46.92
N PHE A 1024 -31.38 60.69 47.89
CA PHE A 1024 -30.97 60.30 49.26
C PHE A 1024 -32.03 59.50 50.05
N THR A 1025 -33.29 59.47 49.62
CA THR A 1025 -34.42 58.87 50.37
C THR A 1025 -34.68 57.39 50.07
N GLU A 1026 -33.88 56.74 49.22
CA GLU A 1026 -34.22 55.44 48.61
C GLU A 1026 -33.17 54.33 48.82
N LEU A 1027 -32.44 54.39 49.94
CA LEU A 1027 -31.31 53.49 50.20
C LEU A 1027 -31.66 52.00 50.18
N GLN A 1028 -32.86 51.61 50.62
CA GLN A 1028 -33.19 50.21 50.90
C GLN A 1028 -33.35 49.37 49.61
N SER A 1029 -34.12 49.85 48.62
CA SER A 1029 -34.33 49.16 47.34
C SER A 1029 -33.04 49.07 46.50
N VAL A 1030 -32.17 50.08 46.59
CA VAL A 1030 -30.87 50.10 45.91
C VAL A 1030 -29.89 49.13 46.57
N THR A 1031 -29.88 49.05 47.90
CA THR A 1031 -29.00 48.14 48.65
C THR A 1031 -29.33 46.67 48.35
N ASP A 1032 -30.62 46.32 48.27
CA ASP A 1032 -31.07 44.98 47.91
C ASP A 1032 -30.65 44.60 46.48
N ALA A 1033 -30.79 45.53 45.54
CA ALA A 1033 -30.40 45.32 44.14
C ALA A 1033 -28.86 45.16 43.96
N VAL A 1034 -28.05 45.80 44.81
CA VAL A 1034 -26.60 45.60 44.84
C VAL A 1034 -26.26 44.22 45.41
N ASN A 1035 -26.90 43.80 46.51
CA ASN A 1035 -26.67 42.49 47.13
C ASN A 1035 -27.09 41.32 46.22
N GLU A 1036 -28.13 41.51 45.40
CA GLU A 1036 -28.55 40.57 44.37
C GLU A 1036 -27.64 40.59 43.12
N GLY A 1037 -26.65 41.49 43.04
CA GLY A 1037 -25.78 41.66 41.88
C GLY A 1037 -26.50 42.18 40.62
N ALA A 1038 -27.66 42.83 40.77
CA ALA A 1038 -28.38 43.48 39.68
C ALA A 1038 -27.69 44.78 39.25
N ILE A 1039 -26.98 45.44 40.17
CA ILE A 1039 -26.36 46.75 39.95
C ILE A 1039 -24.88 46.68 40.33
N TYR A 1040 -24.01 47.18 39.46
CA TYR A 1040 -22.57 47.31 39.69
C TYR A 1040 -22.24 48.45 40.66
N LYS A 1041 -22.89 49.61 40.47
CA LYS A 1041 -22.64 50.81 41.26
C LYS A 1041 -23.85 51.73 41.29
N PHE A 1042 -24.13 52.34 42.44
CA PHE A 1042 -25.17 53.37 42.56
C PHE A 1042 -24.53 54.75 42.76
N LEU A 1043 -25.22 55.79 42.29
CA LEU A 1043 -24.80 57.19 42.33
C LEU A 1043 -25.95 58.05 42.89
N THR A 1044 -25.61 59.11 43.63
CA THR A 1044 -26.60 60.00 44.26
C THR A 1044 -26.85 61.27 43.44
N LYS A 1045 -28.11 61.71 43.35
CA LYS A 1045 -28.50 63.04 42.82
C LYS A 1045 -28.54 64.09 43.96
N PRO A 1046 -28.01 65.32 43.77
CA PRO A 1046 -27.27 65.82 42.61
C PRO A 1046 -25.84 65.25 42.55
N TRP A 1047 -25.33 64.98 41.34
CA TRP A 1047 -24.00 64.39 41.14
C TRP A 1047 -22.90 65.45 41.01
N ASP A 1048 -21.68 65.08 41.37
CA ASP A 1048 -20.48 65.82 40.99
C ASP A 1048 -19.99 65.39 39.61
N ASP A 1049 -19.70 66.38 38.79
CA ASP A 1049 -19.34 66.28 37.38
C ASP A 1049 -18.02 65.54 37.10
N THR A 1050 -17.09 65.58 38.07
CA THR A 1050 -15.79 64.89 37.99
C THR A 1050 -15.94 63.46 38.47
N GLN A 1051 -16.65 63.25 39.58
CA GLN A 1051 -16.93 61.92 40.12
C GLN A 1051 -17.77 61.07 39.17
N LEU A 1052 -18.81 61.63 38.53
CA LEU A 1052 -19.63 60.92 37.56
C LEU A 1052 -18.79 60.36 36.40
N ARG A 1053 -17.88 61.18 35.85
CA ARG A 1053 -16.96 60.76 34.78
C ARG A 1053 -15.99 59.68 35.27
N GLY A 1054 -15.43 59.83 36.47
CA GLY A 1054 -14.57 58.82 37.08
C GLY A 1054 -15.28 57.47 37.24
N HIS A 1055 -16.51 57.47 37.74
CA HIS A 1055 -17.28 56.24 37.94
C HIS A 1055 -17.70 55.56 36.63
N ILE A 1056 -18.02 56.33 35.59
CA ILE A 1056 -18.29 55.77 34.27
C ILE A 1056 -17.01 55.17 33.66
N GLN A 1057 -15.85 55.83 33.82
CA GLN A 1057 -14.56 55.28 33.37
C GLN A 1057 -14.20 53.98 34.09
N GLU A 1058 -14.41 53.92 35.42
CA GLU A 1058 -14.24 52.69 36.21
C GLU A 1058 -15.16 51.56 35.71
N ALA A 1059 -16.43 51.88 35.38
CA ALA A 1059 -17.38 50.91 34.85
C ALA A 1059 -16.92 50.35 33.48
N PHE A 1060 -16.43 51.21 32.58
CA PHE A 1060 -15.84 50.76 31.31
C PHE A 1060 -14.55 49.95 31.51
N ALA A 1061 -13.68 50.32 32.45
CA ALA A 1061 -12.47 49.56 32.74
C ALA A 1061 -12.81 48.16 33.30
N HIS A 1062 -13.83 48.07 34.14
CA HIS A 1062 -14.35 46.79 34.64
C HIS A 1062 -14.96 45.94 33.51
N LYS A 1063 -15.71 46.55 32.59
CA LYS A 1063 -16.24 45.88 31.40
C LYS A 1063 -15.11 45.33 30.51
N GLU A 1064 -14.11 46.16 30.22
CA GLU A 1064 -12.94 45.79 29.42
C GLU A 1064 -12.16 44.63 30.09
N MET A 1065 -11.91 44.68 31.40
CA MET A 1065 -11.26 43.58 32.13
C MET A 1065 -12.10 42.30 32.16
N ALA A 1066 -13.43 42.41 32.29
CA ALA A 1066 -14.31 41.23 32.28
C ALA A 1066 -14.35 40.56 30.90
N ASP A 1067 -14.34 41.35 29.83
CA ASP A 1067 -14.27 40.84 28.46
C ASP A 1067 -12.89 40.24 28.16
N GLU A 1068 -11.81 40.85 28.67
CA GLU A 1068 -10.45 40.33 28.56
C GLU A 1068 -10.25 39.03 29.36
N ASN A 1069 -10.78 38.93 30.57
CA ASN A 1069 -10.72 37.69 31.37
C ASN A 1069 -11.51 36.55 30.72
N ARG A 1070 -12.70 36.82 30.17
CA ARG A 1070 -13.45 35.81 29.41
C ARG A 1070 -12.68 35.34 28.18
N ARG A 1071 -12.01 36.26 27.51
CA ARG A 1071 -11.15 35.96 26.37
C ARG A 1071 -9.92 35.14 26.76
N LEU A 1072 -9.25 35.49 27.85
CA LEU A 1072 -8.11 34.73 28.39
C LEU A 1072 -8.56 33.34 28.84
N ASP A 1073 -9.73 33.20 29.45
CA ASP A 1073 -10.29 31.89 29.83
C ASP A 1073 -10.56 31.04 28.58
N LEU A 1074 -11.09 31.63 27.51
CA LEU A 1074 -11.26 30.92 26.22
C LEU A 1074 -9.91 30.52 25.62
N GLN A 1075 -8.93 31.41 25.60
CA GLN A 1075 -7.57 31.12 25.08
C GLN A 1075 -6.87 30.05 25.91
N VAL A 1076 -7.00 30.09 27.24
CA VAL A 1076 -6.44 29.06 28.14
C VAL A 1076 -7.15 27.74 27.95
N ARG A 1077 -8.48 27.73 27.76
CA ARG A 1077 -9.23 26.50 27.44
C ARG A 1077 -8.82 25.92 26.09
N THR A 1078 -8.70 26.74 25.04
CA THR A 1078 -8.27 26.28 23.71
C THR A 1078 -6.80 25.81 23.74
N ALA A 1079 -5.91 26.52 24.44
CA ALA A 1079 -4.52 26.10 24.62
C ALA A 1079 -4.40 24.82 25.44
N ASN A 1080 -5.20 24.65 26.50
CA ASN A 1080 -5.25 23.43 27.30
C ASN A 1080 -5.90 22.27 26.52
N HIS A 1081 -6.89 22.52 25.67
CA HIS A 1081 -7.42 21.53 24.75
C HIS A 1081 -6.39 21.14 23.69
N GLY A 1082 -5.64 22.13 23.17
CA GLY A 1082 -4.51 21.92 22.28
C GLY A 1082 -3.44 21.01 22.89
N LEU A 1083 -3.03 21.30 24.13
CA LEU A 1083 -2.08 20.48 24.87
C LEU A 1083 -2.61 19.07 25.14
N ALA A 1084 -3.89 18.94 25.52
CA ALA A 1084 -4.53 17.66 25.78
C ALA A 1084 -4.72 16.84 24.49
N GLN A 1085 -4.94 17.50 23.37
CA GLN A 1085 -5.06 16.85 22.07
C GLN A 1085 -3.68 16.42 21.59
N VAL A 1086 -2.63 17.26 21.60
CA VAL A 1086 -1.24 16.85 21.29
C VAL A 1086 -0.80 15.65 22.13
N ASN A 1087 -1.13 15.63 23.43
CA ASN A 1087 -0.84 14.47 24.28
C ASN A 1087 -1.59 13.22 23.84
N ARG A 1088 -2.88 13.32 23.50
CA ARG A 1088 -3.60 12.21 22.89
C ARG A 1088 -3.03 11.84 21.51
N GLN A 1089 -2.34 12.75 20.77
CA GLN A 1089 -1.83 12.52 19.39
C GLN A 1089 -0.73 11.50 19.41
N LEU A 1090 0.15 11.66 20.38
CA LEU A 1090 1.15 10.67 20.71
C LEU A 1090 0.53 9.32 21.10
N GLU A 1091 -0.54 9.32 21.89
CA GLU A 1091 -1.17 8.08 22.36
C GLU A 1091 -1.89 7.30 21.23
N GLU A 1092 -2.67 7.95 20.37
CA GLU A 1092 -3.33 7.30 19.22
C GLU A 1092 -2.35 6.92 18.10
N MET A 1093 -1.28 7.69 17.91
CA MET A 1093 -0.25 7.37 16.92
C MET A 1093 0.51 6.08 17.32
N LEU A 1094 0.69 5.84 18.61
CA LEU A 1094 1.18 4.56 19.15
C LEU A 1094 0.16 3.42 18.99
N GLN A 1095 -1.13 3.68 19.20
CA GLN A 1095 -2.16 2.64 19.19
C GLN A 1095 -2.51 2.14 17.77
N GLN A 1096 -2.58 3.04 16.78
CA GLN A 1096 -2.83 2.65 15.38
C GLN A 1096 -1.63 1.88 14.76
N GLN A 1097 -0.38 2.06 15.26
CA GLN A 1097 0.72 1.17 14.88
C GLN A 1097 0.51 -0.27 15.38
N LYS A 1098 -0.17 -0.45 16.51
CA LYS A 1098 -0.50 -1.78 17.06
C LYS A 1098 -1.65 -2.46 16.30
N GLU A 1099 -2.69 -1.74 15.90
CA GLU A 1099 -3.85 -2.33 15.20
C GLU A 1099 -3.54 -2.76 13.75
N GLN A 1100 -2.65 -2.06 13.05
CA GLN A 1100 -2.27 -2.39 11.67
C GLN A 1100 -1.51 -3.73 11.58
N ILE A 1101 -0.87 -4.15 12.68
CA ILE A 1101 -0.21 -5.46 12.83
C ILE A 1101 -1.23 -6.59 13.07
N SER A 1102 -2.33 -6.30 13.77
CA SER A 1102 -3.37 -7.28 14.12
C SER A 1102 -4.23 -7.68 12.91
N ARG A 1103 -4.60 -6.73 12.05
CA ARG A 1103 -5.47 -6.98 10.87
C ARG A 1103 -4.85 -7.90 9.80
N THR A 1104 -3.52 -7.97 9.71
CA THR A 1104 -2.86 -8.89 8.76
C THR A 1104 -2.86 -10.35 9.26
N GLY A 1105 -3.02 -10.57 10.57
CA GLY A 1105 -3.06 -11.91 11.16
C GLY A 1105 -4.39 -12.65 10.94
N ILE A 1106 -5.52 -11.93 11.00
CA ILE A 1106 -6.88 -12.51 10.94
C ILE A 1106 -7.18 -13.16 9.58
N SER A 1107 -6.53 -12.73 8.50
CA SER A 1107 -6.75 -13.24 7.15
C SER A 1107 -6.15 -14.64 6.89
N LEU A 1108 -5.25 -15.11 7.76
CA LEU A 1108 -4.52 -16.38 7.60
C LEU A 1108 -5.22 -17.57 8.27
N ASP A 1109 -5.97 -17.33 9.35
CA ASP A 1109 -6.69 -18.38 10.08
C ASP A 1109 -7.93 -18.89 9.30
N ILE A 1110 -8.62 -18.01 8.57
CA ILE A 1110 -9.79 -18.36 7.74
C ILE A 1110 -9.41 -19.32 6.60
N VAL A 1111 -8.21 -19.16 6.02
CA VAL A 1111 -7.70 -20.02 4.93
C VAL A 1111 -7.31 -21.41 5.44
N ARG A 1112 -6.81 -21.51 6.68
CA ARG A 1112 -6.41 -22.77 7.30
C ARG A 1112 -7.62 -23.64 7.66
N GLU A 1113 -8.73 -23.04 8.07
CA GLU A 1113 -9.97 -23.73 8.44
C GLU A 1113 -10.71 -24.30 7.22
N ALA A 1114 -10.76 -23.57 6.10
CA ALA A 1114 -11.38 -24.04 4.85
C ALA A 1114 -10.67 -25.26 4.24
N LEU A 1115 -9.33 -25.33 4.33
CA LEU A 1115 -8.53 -26.43 3.79
C LEU A 1115 -8.68 -27.75 4.57
N GLN A 1116 -9.12 -27.71 5.84
CA GLN A 1116 -9.31 -28.92 6.65
C GLN A 1116 -10.50 -29.79 6.22
N HIS A 1117 -11.52 -29.20 5.59
CA HIS A 1117 -12.78 -29.88 5.25
C HIS A 1117 -12.86 -30.40 3.80
N VAL A 1118 -11.77 -30.27 3.02
CA VAL A 1118 -11.72 -30.77 1.64
C VAL A 1118 -11.64 -32.31 1.64
N PRO A 1119 -12.51 -33.02 0.90
CA PRO A 1119 -12.61 -34.50 0.95
C PRO A 1119 -11.47 -35.23 0.24
N LEU A 1120 -10.60 -34.51 -0.46
CA LEU A 1120 -9.38 -35.05 -1.06
C LEU A 1120 -8.20 -34.94 -0.07
N PRO A 1121 -7.35 -35.98 0.02
CA PRO A 1121 -6.11 -35.91 0.79
C PRO A 1121 -5.17 -34.84 0.24
N ILE A 1122 -4.86 -33.82 1.05
CA ILE A 1122 -3.99 -32.70 0.69
C ILE A 1122 -2.89 -32.51 1.74
N LEU A 1123 -1.64 -32.44 1.27
CA LEU A 1123 -0.45 -32.11 2.05
C LEU A 1123 0.14 -30.78 1.58
N GLY A 1124 0.41 -29.87 2.52
CA GLY A 1124 1.26 -28.71 2.31
C GLY A 1124 2.65 -29.00 2.84
N LEU A 1125 3.63 -28.96 1.95
CA LEU A 1125 5.05 -29.05 2.25
C LEU A 1125 5.67 -27.66 2.22
N ASP A 1126 6.61 -27.38 3.11
CA ASP A 1126 7.41 -26.17 3.02
C ASP A 1126 8.56 -26.31 2.00
N GLU A 1127 9.44 -25.31 1.91
CA GLU A 1127 10.59 -25.36 0.99
C GLU A 1127 11.58 -26.50 1.28
N GLU A 1128 11.53 -27.08 2.49
CA GLU A 1128 12.38 -28.18 2.93
C GLU A 1128 11.69 -29.54 2.78
N GLN A 1129 10.56 -29.58 2.08
CA GLN A 1129 9.74 -30.79 1.87
C GLN A 1129 9.23 -31.41 3.18
N VAL A 1130 9.15 -30.62 4.25
CA VAL A 1130 8.58 -31.02 5.53
C VAL A 1130 7.08 -30.79 5.50
N VAL A 1131 6.31 -31.72 6.07
CA VAL A 1131 4.85 -31.62 6.13
C VAL A 1131 4.46 -30.50 7.10
N ALA A 1132 4.32 -29.28 6.56
CA ALA A 1132 3.91 -28.09 7.29
C ALA A 1132 2.38 -28.02 7.49
N PHE A 1133 1.62 -28.70 6.62
CA PHE A 1133 0.16 -28.77 6.68
C PHE A 1133 -0.34 -30.12 6.15
N ALA A 1134 -1.33 -30.72 6.81
CA ALA A 1134 -2.05 -31.89 6.30
C ALA A 1134 -3.52 -31.77 6.70
N ASN A 1135 -4.42 -31.86 5.73
CA ASN A 1135 -5.85 -31.80 6.02
C ASN A 1135 -6.36 -33.14 6.59
N VAL A 1136 -7.61 -33.14 7.07
CA VAL A 1136 -8.19 -34.32 7.76
C VAL A 1136 -8.21 -35.55 6.86
N ALA A 1137 -8.44 -35.40 5.55
CA ALA A 1137 -8.42 -36.50 4.59
C ALA A 1137 -7.01 -37.08 4.38
N ALA A 1138 -5.96 -36.25 4.34
CA ALA A 1138 -4.56 -36.68 4.27
C ALA A 1138 -4.10 -37.38 5.54
N GLN A 1139 -4.49 -36.86 6.70
CA GLN A 1139 -4.19 -37.50 7.99
C GLN A 1139 -4.85 -38.88 8.11
N ARG A 1140 -6.04 -39.10 7.53
CA ARG A 1140 -6.66 -40.43 7.50
C ARG A 1140 -5.99 -41.39 6.53
N LEU A 1141 -5.58 -40.92 5.35
CA LEU A 1141 -4.92 -41.74 4.34
C LEU A 1141 -3.53 -42.22 4.80
N LEU A 1142 -2.79 -41.38 5.54
CA LEU A 1142 -1.40 -41.61 5.94
C LEU A 1142 -1.26 -41.94 7.45
N GLY A 1143 -2.36 -41.93 8.21
CA GLY A 1143 -2.35 -41.94 9.67
C GLY A 1143 -2.15 -43.30 10.35
N GLN A 1144 -2.16 -44.43 9.63
CA GLN A 1144 -1.85 -45.74 10.25
C GLN A 1144 -0.35 -45.89 10.56
N ASP A 1145 0.53 -45.13 9.90
CA ASP A 1145 1.98 -45.12 10.14
C ASP A 1145 2.44 -43.96 11.05
N GLY A 1146 1.52 -43.26 11.70
CA GLY A 1146 1.83 -42.19 12.67
C GLY A 1146 2.30 -40.90 11.99
N MET A 1147 1.33 -40.09 11.52
CA MET A 1147 1.65 -38.80 10.93
C MET A 1147 1.88 -37.73 12.03
N ALA A 1148 3.09 -37.17 12.09
CA ALA A 1148 3.39 -35.96 12.85
C ALA A 1148 3.69 -34.82 11.88
N LEU A 1149 2.83 -33.80 11.84
CA LEU A 1149 3.15 -32.49 11.25
C LEU A 1149 4.55 -32.06 11.71
N GLY A 1150 5.39 -31.61 10.77
CA GLY A 1150 6.79 -31.24 11.04
C GLY A 1150 7.83 -32.33 10.72
N GLY A 1151 7.43 -33.47 10.15
CA GLY A 1151 8.35 -34.49 9.62
C GLY A 1151 8.67 -34.32 8.12
N PRO A 1152 9.88 -34.65 7.64
CA PRO A 1152 10.21 -34.70 6.21
C PRO A 1152 9.30 -35.67 5.47
N VAL A 1153 8.73 -35.26 4.32
CA VAL A 1153 7.81 -36.11 3.53
C VAL A 1153 8.46 -37.43 3.08
N GLU A 1154 9.79 -37.40 2.93
CA GLU A 1154 10.65 -38.52 2.52
C GLU A 1154 10.58 -39.72 3.47
N TRP A 1155 10.30 -39.47 4.75
CA TRP A 1155 10.17 -40.53 5.77
C TRP A 1155 8.88 -41.33 5.62
N PHE A 1156 7.88 -40.76 4.98
CA PHE A 1156 6.56 -41.38 4.82
C PHE A 1156 6.37 -41.91 3.39
N MET A 1157 6.85 -41.15 2.40
CA MET A 1157 6.80 -41.55 1.00
C MET A 1157 8.00 -40.95 0.25
N PRO A 1158 9.09 -41.70 0.07
CA PRO A 1158 10.30 -41.23 -0.61
C PRO A 1158 10.04 -40.72 -2.03
N ALA A 1159 9.06 -41.32 -2.72
CA ALA A 1159 8.67 -40.93 -4.09
C ALA A 1159 8.13 -39.49 -4.19
N LEU A 1160 7.56 -38.95 -3.10
CA LEU A 1160 7.09 -37.56 -3.05
C LEU A 1160 8.24 -36.56 -3.01
N ALA A 1161 9.40 -36.94 -2.45
CA ALA A 1161 10.57 -36.08 -2.31
C ALA A 1161 11.22 -35.72 -3.65
N GLU A 1162 11.11 -36.62 -4.64
CA GLU A 1162 11.64 -36.46 -5.99
C GLU A 1162 10.62 -35.92 -7.00
N ALA A 1163 9.36 -35.72 -6.58
CA ALA A 1163 8.27 -35.30 -7.45
C ALA A 1163 8.58 -33.94 -8.10
N ALA A 1164 8.79 -33.92 -9.41
CA ALA A 1164 9.03 -32.70 -10.17
C ALA A 1164 7.70 -31.99 -10.52
N GLU A 1165 7.72 -30.65 -10.54
CA GLU A 1165 6.54 -29.81 -10.81
C GLU A 1165 5.88 -30.18 -12.16
N GLY A 1166 4.60 -30.58 -12.14
CA GLY A 1166 3.81 -30.85 -13.35
C GLY A 1166 3.84 -32.26 -13.94
N ARG A 1167 4.50 -33.24 -13.30
CA ARG A 1167 4.35 -34.67 -13.65
C ARG A 1167 3.47 -35.36 -12.61
N SER A 1168 2.25 -35.75 -13.00
CA SER A 1168 1.46 -36.68 -12.19
C SER A 1168 2.00 -38.09 -12.37
N TRP A 1169 2.07 -38.86 -11.28
CA TRP A 1169 2.37 -40.28 -11.32
C TRP A 1169 1.35 -41.03 -10.49
N SER A 1170 1.23 -42.32 -10.77
CA SER A 1170 0.28 -43.17 -10.06
C SER A 1170 1.00 -44.06 -9.08
N GLU A 1171 0.47 -44.15 -7.87
CA GLU A 1171 1.02 -44.98 -6.82
C GLU A 1171 -0.11 -45.67 -6.06
N THR A 1172 0.08 -46.94 -5.73
CA THR A 1172 -0.95 -47.73 -5.03
C THR A 1172 -0.64 -47.70 -3.54
N LEU A 1173 -1.50 -47.02 -2.79
CA LEU A 1173 -1.42 -46.90 -1.35
C LEU A 1173 -2.56 -47.69 -0.73
N HIS A 1174 -2.25 -48.62 0.18
CA HIS A 1174 -3.24 -49.44 0.89
C HIS A 1174 -4.26 -50.14 -0.04
N GLY A 1175 -3.82 -50.62 -1.21
CA GLY A 1175 -4.64 -51.36 -2.17
C GLY A 1175 -5.48 -50.50 -3.12
N THR A 1176 -5.56 -49.18 -2.93
CA THR A 1176 -6.23 -48.27 -3.87
C THR A 1176 -5.17 -47.49 -4.66
N ARG A 1177 -5.34 -47.42 -5.98
CA ARG A 1177 -4.41 -46.67 -6.84
C ARG A 1177 -4.76 -45.20 -6.78
N TYR A 1178 -3.79 -44.34 -6.49
CA TYR A 1178 -3.95 -42.89 -6.46
C TYR A 1178 -3.08 -42.26 -7.53
N GLU A 1179 -3.58 -41.20 -8.17
CA GLU A 1179 -2.80 -40.29 -9.00
C GLU A 1179 -2.39 -39.09 -8.15
N ILE A 1180 -1.08 -38.82 -8.08
CA ILE A 1180 -0.48 -37.86 -7.16
C ILE A 1180 0.10 -36.69 -7.97
N ALA A 1181 -0.21 -35.45 -7.57
CA ALA A 1181 0.28 -34.24 -8.22
C ALA A 1181 0.86 -33.24 -7.21
N ALA A 1182 2.02 -32.65 -7.54
CA ALA A 1182 2.73 -31.67 -6.73
C ALA A 1182 2.78 -30.29 -7.41
N HIS A 1183 2.31 -29.26 -6.71
CA HIS A 1183 2.23 -27.87 -7.18
C HIS A 1183 3.05 -26.95 -6.28
N SER A 1184 4.00 -26.16 -6.81
CA SER A 1184 4.75 -25.20 -5.99
C SER A 1184 3.99 -23.87 -5.85
N MET A 1185 3.93 -23.35 -4.64
CA MET A 1185 3.36 -22.04 -4.32
C MET A 1185 4.41 -20.93 -4.49
N GLY A 1186 3.96 -19.70 -4.78
CA GLY A 1186 4.83 -18.51 -4.66
C GLY A 1186 5.30 -17.85 -5.96
N LYS A 1187 4.67 -18.09 -7.11
CA LYS A 1187 4.96 -17.35 -8.36
C LYS A 1187 4.43 -15.89 -8.41
N GLY A 1188 3.88 -15.40 -7.29
CA GLY A 1188 3.36 -14.02 -7.14
C GLY A 1188 2.94 -13.64 -5.72
N THR A 1189 3.45 -14.32 -4.68
CA THR A 1189 3.20 -13.94 -3.28
C THR A 1189 4.45 -14.27 -2.44
N ARG A 1190 4.55 -13.75 -1.21
CA ARG A 1190 5.68 -14.02 -0.29
C ARG A 1190 5.67 -15.45 0.30
N ALA A 1191 4.62 -16.25 0.08
CA ALA A 1191 4.52 -17.63 0.59
C ALA A 1191 5.25 -18.61 -0.34
N ARG A 1192 6.03 -19.54 0.22
CA ARG A 1192 6.79 -20.55 -0.54
C ARG A 1192 6.67 -21.93 0.10
N GLY A 1193 6.55 -22.97 -0.74
CA GLY A 1193 6.26 -24.36 -0.36
C GLY A 1193 5.62 -25.13 -1.52
N ARG A 1194 5.26 -26.41 -1.34
CA ARG A 1194 4.61 -27.26 -2.34
C ARG A 1194 3.34 -27.91 -1.79
N LEU A 1195 2.23 -27.84 -2.52
CA LEU A 1195 0.99 -28.54 -2.22
C LEU A 1195 0.93 -29.86 -3.00
N ILE A 1196 0.68 -30.95 -2.30
CA ILE A 1196 0.58 -32.31 -2.84
C ILE A 1196 -0.86 -32.80 -2.65
N ILE A 1197 -1.46 -33.29 -3.74
CA ILE A 1197 -2.87 -33.73 -3.77
C ILE A 1197 -2.92 -35.17 -4.28
N PHE A 1198 -3.69 -36.03 -3.60
CA PHE A 1198 -3.89 -37.45 -3.96
C PHE A 1198 -5.29 -37.66 -4.51
N LYS A 1199 -5.42 -38.25 -5.71
CA LYS A 1199 -6.70 -38.47 -6.39
C LYS A 1199 -6.92 -39.97 -6.65
N PRO A 1200 -7.93 -40.63 -6.07
CA PRO A 1200 -8.13 -42.07 -6.25
C PRO A 1200 -8.53 -42.44 -7.69
N VAL A 1201 -7.95 -43.52 -8.21
CA VAL A 1201 -8.19 -44.12 -9.53
C VAL A 1201 -8.82 -45.50 -9.31
N PRO A 1202 -10.06 -45.75 -9.76
CA PRO A 1202 -10.71 -47.05 -9.59
C PRO A 1202 -9.98 -48.13 -10.40
N THR A 1203 -9.55 -49.21 -9.74
CA THR A 1203 -8.91 -50.36 -10.38
C THR A 1203 -9.99 -51.38 -10.75
N GLY A 1204 -10.07 -51.72 -12.04
CA GLY A 1204 -10.91 -52.81 -12.52
C GLY A 1204 -10.28 -54.16 -12.17
N GLU A 1205 -10.95 -54.93 -11.31
CA GLU A 1205 -10.76 -56.37 -11.21
C GLU A 1205 -11.33 -57.04 -12.48
N ALA A 1206 -10.48 -57.79 -13.18
CA ALA A 1206 -10.94 -59.00 -13.85
C ALA A 1206 -10.81 -60.14 -12.82
N ILE A 1207 -11.95 -60.57 -12.29
CA ILE A 1207 -12.11 -61.85 -11.60
C ILE A 1207 -12.39 -62.91 -12.68
N THR A 1208 -11.57 -63.95 -12.73
CA THR A 1208 -11.96 -65.30 -13.15
C THR A 1208 -11.54 -66.30 -12.08
N GLU A 1209 -12.55 -67.04 -11.58
CA GLU A 1209 -12.55 -68.34 -10.89
C GLU A 1209 -11.59 -68.57 -9.71
N GLU A 1210 -12.11 -68.53 -8.47
CA GLU A 1210 -12.67 -69.71 -7.76
C GLU A 1210 -13.64 -69.29 -6.63
#